data_AF-A0ABD0MK25-F1
#
_entry.id   AF-A0ABD0MK25-F1
#
_cell.length_a   1.000
_cell.length_b   1.000
_cell.length_c   1.000
_cell.angle_alpha   90.00
_cell.angle_beta   90.00
_cell.angle_gamma   90.00
#
_symmetry.space_group_name_H-M   'P 1'
#
loop_
_entity.id
_entity.type
_entity.pdbx_description
1 polymer ?
#
loop_
_entity_poly.entity_id
_entity_poly.type
_entity_poly.pdbx_seq_one_letter_code
_entity_poly.pdbx_strand_id
1 'polypeptide(L)'
;HDVFNTFRSNLMKKFECLYEGTSMQGNPTLLNEIYTELYITERESGEINNEHEVRQIETQSRRAATEDTQIKCSDIFKPLPGQDKPIRTVLTKGVAGIGKTVSVQKFILDWAEGKENQDVQLIFPLPFREINLMKNKKLSLLDLLNFFFSETKEMKISCVEYKALFIFDGLDECRLSLDFQSNVRLCDVSESASVAVLLMNLIVGNLLPSALIWITSRPAAADLIPSECVHRVTEVQGFSEPQKEEYFRKRISKKRLAKKIIRHLKSSRSLYIMCHIPVFCWISATVLEKMMSQAESGEIPKTLTQMYTHFLILQTNIKHEKDYEKKVTDEDMILKLGKLAFQQLVKGNLIFYDEDLRECGIDVTEASVYSGLCTQIFREELGLYQGKVFCFVHLSLQEHLAALYVHLSFTINNRNVFDKAKESSFSNRMRSISKLHQRAVNEALESKNGHLDLFLRFILGLSVESNQTLLRKLLTQTGSCSYNSEKTVQYIKKKIWGNHSPEKSINLFHCLNELGDDSLLQEIQCYLKSGKIRETKLSSSQWSALVYVLLTSEQKMDVFDLKQFIGEQTKADKVLQNLLLVVKESRSVRSLRVFVHCSLCICKSLRVFVDFETFQASRRTLIHKWMDSTHLLLKPVRYRPRGADQSLHVLAPTNHVLPYNQCGTSRNSGQLTSLFKMDDQDSGNDIMSWPRDAMMRERHSFLVATSYYVEERTCASRGHEFNV
;
A
#
# COMPACT_ATOMS: atom_id res chain seq x y z
N HIS A 1 -31.34 4.68 32.46
CA HIS A 1 -30.23 5.47 31.92
C HIS A 1 -28.91 4.72 32.11
N ASP A 2 -28.66 4.26 33.34
CA ASP A 2 -27.37 3.74 33.81
C ASP A 2 -26.84 2.54 33.02
N VAL A 3 -27.71 1.60 32.60
CA VAL A 3 -27.30 0.44 31.79
C VAL A 3 -26.70 0.86 30.43
N PHE A 4 -27.20 1.94 29.81
CA PHE A 4 -26.61 2.50 28.58
C PHE A 4 -25.23 3.11 28.84
N ASN A 5 -25.05 3.78 29.98
CA ASN A 5 -23.75 4.31 30.40
C ASN A 5 -22.76 3.17 30.70
N THR A 6 -23.21 2.06 31.29
CA THR A 6 -22.41 0.85 31.54
C THR A 6 -21.93 0.21 30.24
N PHE A 7 -22.85 -0.09 29.31
CA PHE A 7 -22.54 -0.64 27.99
C PHE A 7 -21.55 0.24 27.22
N ARG A 8 -21.77 1.55 27.20
CA ARG A 8 -20.89 2.55 26.58
C ARG A 8 -19.52 2.62 27.25
N SER A 9 -19.45 2.55 28.59
CA SER A 9 -18.20 2.48 29.35
C SER A 9 -17.41 1.19 29.08
N ASN A 10 -18.09 0.06 28.89
CA ASN A 10 -17.44 -1.21 28.60
C ASN A 10 -16.93 -1.29 27.15
N LEU A 11 -17.67 -0.71 26.19
CA LEU A 11 -17.15 -0.48 24.83
C LEU A 11 -15.94 0.47 24.84
N MET A 12 -15.97 1.55 25.62
CA MET A 12 -14.83 2.47 25.79
C MET A 12 -13.59 1.70 26.25
N LYS A 13 -13.68 0.94 27.36
CA LYS A 13 -12.58 0.12 27.89
C LYS A 13 -12.08 -0.95 26.90
N LYS A 14 -12.96 -1.51 26.04
CA LYS A 14 -12.57 -2.50 25.02
C LYS A 14 -11.73 -1.89 23.88
N PHE A 15 -11.85 -0.58 23.61
CA PHE A 15 -11.25 0.06 22.43
C PHE A 15 -10.36 1.30 22.71
N GLU A 16 -10.26 1.73 23.97
CA GLU A 16 -9.35 2.80 24.44
C GLU A 16 -7.87 2.47 24.16
N CYS A 17 -7.51 1.20 24.19
CA CYS A 17 -6.13 0.71 24.10
C CYS A 17 -5.87 -0.04 22.79
N LEU A 18 -4.79 0.31 22.08
CA LEU A 18 -4.26 -0.52 20.99
C LEU A 18 -3.26 -1.54 21.57
N TYR A 19 -3.63 -2.82 21.50
CA TYR A 19 -2.77 -3.93 21.88
C TYR A 19 -1.68 -4.18 20.82
N GLU A 20 -0.67 -3.31 20.79
CA GLU A 20 0.61 -3.51 20.06
C GLU A 20 1.49 -4.60 20.74
N GLY A 21 0.92 -5.75 21.07
CA GLY A 21 1.62 -6.88 21.69
C GLY A 21 1.40 -7.03 23.20
N THR A 22 2.42 -7.52 23.92
CA THR A 22 2.32 -7.97 25.33
C THR A 22 2.16 -6.82 26.35
N SER A 23 1.02 -6.13 26.37
CA SER A 23 0.67 -5.11 27.36
C SER A 23 -0.31 -5.60 28.43
N MET A 24 -0.34 -6.91 28.73
CA MET A 24 -1.08 -7.46 29.88
C MET A 24 -0.56 -6.96 31.25
N GLN A 25 0.68 -6.47 31.30
CA GLN A 25 1.34 -5.94 32.51
C GLN A 25 2.27 -4.74 32.24
N GLY A 26 1.99 -3.98 31.18
CA GLY A 26 2.73 -2.74 30.85
C GLY A 26 1.77 -1.66 30.37
N ASN A 27 2.14 -0.39 30.52
CA ASN A 27 1.28 0.74 30.14
C ASN A 27 0.74 0.55 28.71
N PRO A 28 -0.58 0.38 28.53
CA PRO A 28 -1.16 0.16 27.21
C PRO A 28 -1.03 1.45 26.39
N THR A 29 -0.77 1.31 25.10
CA THR A 29 -0.71 2.48 24.21
C THR A 29 -2.13 2.92 23.88
N LEU A 30 -2.51 4.11 24.36
CA LEU A 30 -3.83 4.66 24.12
C LEU A 30 -4.03 4.92 22.62
N LEU A 31 -5.15 4.45 22.07
CA LEU A 31 -5.49 4.63 20.65
C LEU A 31 -5.41 6.12 20.26
N ASN A 32 -5.91 7.00 21.13
CA ASN A 32 -5.91 8.45 20.91
C ASN A 32 -4.49 9.10 20.84
N GLU A 33 -3.44 8.46 21.35
CA GLU A 33 -2.07 9.01 21.29
C GLU A 33 -1.37 8.68 19.96
N ILE A 34 -1.54 7.45 19.46
CA ILE A 34 -0.84 6.96 18.26
C ILE A 34 -1.69 6.96 16.98
N TYR A 35 -3.01 7.14 17.08
CA TYR A 35 -3.89 7.21 15.90
C TYR A 35 -3.52 8.40 15.02
N THR A 36 -3.15 8.12 13.78
CA THR A 36 -3.06 9.08 12.68
C THR A 36 -4.27 8.84 11.78
N GLU A 37 -5.03 9.89 11.48
CA GLU A 37 -6.23 9.80 10.63
C GLU A 37 -5.87 9.20 9.28
N LEU A 38 -6.63 8.21 8.82
CA LEU A 38 -6.40 7.51 7.55
C LEU A 38 -7.07 8.25 6.39
N TYR A 39 -6.49 8.15 5.20
CA TYR A 39 -7.16 8.65 4.00
C TYR A 39 -8.26 7.66 3.57
N ILE A 40 -9.52 8.09 3.63
CA ILE A 40 -10.70 7.32 3.24
C ILE A 40 -11.40 8.05 2.09
N THR A 41 -11.85 7.29 1.10
CA THR A 41 -12.49 7.82 -0.12
C THR A 41 -13.80 7.09 -0.42
N GLU A 42 -14.76 7.75 -1.08
CA GLU A 42 -15.89 7.07 -1.73
C GLU A 42 -15.43 6.49 -3.08
N ARG A 43 -15.94 5.30 -3.45
CA ARG A 43 -15.81 4.75 -4.80
C ARG A 43 -17.18 4.37 -5.35
N GLU A 44 -17.34 4.51 -6.67
CA GLU A 44 -18.46 3.90 -7.38
C GLU A 44 -18.37 2.37 -7.32
N SER A 45 -19.53 1.71 -7.26
CA SER A 45 -19.66 0.26 -7.14
C SER A 45 -19.39 -0.45 -8.48
N GLY A 46 -18.11 -0.57 -8.86
CA GLY A 46 -17.68 -1.23 -10.10
C GLY A 46 -16.28 -1.85 -10.11
N GLU A 47 -15.27 -1.23 -9.48
CA GLU A 47 -13.90 -1.80 -9.46
C GLU A 47 -13.78 -2.98 -8.48
N ILE A 48 -13.81 -4.21 -9.01
CA ILE A 48 -13.41 -5.43 -8.30
C ILE A 48 -11.89 -5.64 -8.48
N ASN A 49 -11.08 -5.11 -7.57
CA ASN A 49 -9.65 -5.44 -7.54
C ASN A 49 -9.36 -6.65 -6.63
N ASN A 50 -9.17 -7.82 -7.24
CA ASN A 50 -8.82 -9.07 -6.55
C ASN A 50 -7.31 -9.32 -6.40
N GLU A 51 -6.45 -8.33 -6.71
CA GLU A 51 -4.99 -8.43 -6.56
C GLU A 51 -4.53 -8.56 -5.11
N HIS A 52 -3.33 -9.08 -4.92
CA HIS A 52 -2.65 -9.09 -3.64
C HIS A 52 -2.25 -7.69 -3.18
N GLU A 53 -2.21 -7.53 -1.87
CA GLU A 53 -2.14 -6.26 -1.14
C GLU A 53 -0.98 -5.37 -1.61
N VAL A 54 0.18 -6.00 -1.81
CA VAL A 54 1.41 -5.35 -2.29
C VAL A 54 1.25 -4.78 -3.70
N ARG A 55 0.55 -5.48 -4.61
CA ARG A 55 0.25 -4.94 -5.96
C ARG A 55 -0.71 -3.77 -5.90
N GLN A 56 -1.71 -3.81 -5.01
CA GLN A 56 -2.66 -2.71 -4.85
C GLN A 56 -1.94 -1.44 -4.39
N ILE A 57 -0.99 -1.56 -3.44
CA ILE A 57 -0.15 -0.45 -2.94
C ILE A 57 0.80 0.08 -4.02
N GLU A 58 1.46 -0.83 -4.75
CA GLU A 58 2.32 -0.49 -5.88
C GLU A 58 1.52 0.20 -7.01
N THR A 59 0.22 -0.08 -7.16
CA THR A 59 -0.70 0.60 -8.07
C THR A 59 -1.23 1.93 -7.53
N GLN A 60 -1.66 2.01 -6.27
CA GLN A 60 -2.11 3.24 -5.61
C GLN A 60 -0.98 4.30 -5.58
N SER A 61 0.26 3.90 -5.30
CA SER A 61 1.44 4.79 -5.38
C SER A 61 1.76 5.32 -6.79
N ARG A 62 1.10 4.78 -7.84
CA ARG A 62 1.15 5.25 -9.23
C ARG A 62 -0.12 6.01 -9.67
N ARG A 63 -1.22 5.97 -8.90
CA ARG A 63 -2.45 6.72 -9.23
C ARG A 63 -2.26 8.22 -8.94
N ALA A 64 -2.88 9.08 -9.75
CA ALA A 64 -2.97 10.50 -9.45
C ALA A 64 -4.17 10.75 -8.51
N ALA A 65 -3.96 11.46 -7.40
CA ALA A 65 -4.98 11.72 -6.39
C ALA A 65 -5.97 12.84 -6.83
N THR A 66 -6.61 12.67 -8.00
CA THR A 66 -7.36 13.74 -8.68
C THR A 66 -8.83 13.41 -8.98
N GLU A 67 -9.29 12.20 -8.64
CA GLU A 67 -10.66 11.72 -9.00
C GLU A 67 -11.46 11.14 -7.81
N ASP A 68 -10.80 10.63 -6.76
CA ASP A 68 -11.47 10.08 -5.58
C ASP A 68 -11.94 11.17 -4.60
N THR A 69 -13.19 11.10 -4.11
CA THR A 69 -13.71 12.05 -3.11
C THR A 69 -13.38 11.60 -1.69
N GLN A 70 -12.64 12.42 -0.93
CA GLN A 70 -12.28 12.14 0.45
C GLN A 70 -13.50 12.22 1.39
N ILE A 71 -13.64 11.24 2.27
CA ILE A 71 -14.66 11.17 3.34
C ILE A 71 -13.96 11.03 4.70
N LYS A 72 -14.48 11.69 5.74
CA LYS A 72 -14.05 11.44 7.13
C LYS A 72 -14.77 10.24 7.72
N CYS A 73 -14.10 9.53 8.64
CA CYS A 73 -14.68 8.34 9.29
C CYS A 73 -15.99 8.64 10.06
N SER A 74 -16.09 9.80 10.73
CA SER A 74 -17.32 10.23 11.42
C SER A 74 -18.45 10.68 10.48
N ASP A 75 -18.13 10.97 9.21
CA ASP A 75 -19.09 11.39 8.18
C ASP A 75 -19.54 10.22 7.28
N ILE A 76 -19.12 8.99 7.57
CA ILE A 76 -19.27 7.84 6.66
C ILE A 76 -20.72 7.47 6.32
N PHE A 77 -21.67 7.76 7.21
CA PHE A 77 -23.12 7.61 7.01
C PHE A 77 -23.84 8.90 6.58
N LYS A 78 -23.14 10.04 6.48
CA LYS A 78 -23.72 11.32 6.09
C LYS A 78 -23.67 11.46 4.56
N PRO A 79 -24.74 11.96 3.91
CA PRO A 79 -24.73 12.20 2.47
C PRO A 79 -23.67 13.24 2.09
N LEU A 80 -23.06 13.10 0.91
CA LEU A 80 -22.27 14.19 0.31
C LEU A 80 -23.18 15.30 -0.24
N PRO A 81 -22.67 16.53 -0.44
CA PRO A 81 -23.44 17.60 -1.08
C PRO A 81 -24.01 17.17 -2.44
N GLY A 82 -25.35 17.12 -2.55
CA GLY A 82 -26.07 16.65 -3.74
C GLY A 82 -26.49 15.18 -3.73
N GLN A 83 -26.24 14.42 -2.66
CA GLN A 83 -26.75 13.05 -2.47
C GLN A 83 -27.97 13.05 -1.51
N ASP A 84 -29.20 13.16 -2.01
CA ASP A 84 -30.40 13.14 -1.13
C ASP A 84 -30.83 11.72 -0.66
N LYS A 85 -30.06 10.67 -0.98
CA LYS A 85 -30.41 9.29 -0.62
C LYS A 85 -29.94 8.94 0.80
N PRO A 86 -30.78 8.28 1.63
CA PRO A 86 -30.35 7.80 2.95
C PRO A 86 -29.35 6.65 2.81
N ILE A 87 -28.27 6.69 3.59
CA ILE A 87 -27.21 5.68 3.57
C ILE A 87 -27.43 4.72 4.74
N ARG A 88 -28.02 3.55 4.47
CA ARG A 88 -28.22 2.50 5.49
C ARG A 88 -26.98 1.60 5.65
N THR A 89 -26.42 1.13 4.54
CA THR A 89 -25.33 0.14 4.52
C THR A 89 -24.07 0.71 3.88
N VAL A 90 -22.97 0.73 4.63
CA VAL A 90 -21.63 1.08 4.13
C VAL A 90 -20.75 -0.17 4.04
N LEU A 91 -20.08 -0.36 2.90
CA LEU A 91 -19.04 -1.38 2.72
C LEU A 91 -17.67 -0.71 2.54
N THR A 92 -16.79 -0.88 3.53
CA THR A 92 -15.43 -0.32 3.52
C THR A 92 -14.42 -1.37 3.08
N LYS A 93 -13.90 -1.21 1.86
CA LYS A 93 -12.84 -2.03 1.26
C LYS A 93 -11.45 -1.50 1.64
N GLY A 94 -10.43 -2.36 1.54
CA GLY A 94 -9.01 -2.00 1.67
C GLY A 94 -8.15 -3.21 2.05
N VAL A 95 -6.84 -3.16 1.79
CA VAL A 95 -5.91 -4.28 2.05
C VAL A 95 -5.81 -4.66 3.55
N ALA A 96 -5.19 -5.79 3.91
CA ALA A 96 -4.91 -6.06 5.33
C ALA A 96 -3.94 -5.01 5.90
N GLY A 97 -3.98 -4.84 7.23
CA GLY A 97 -3.13 -3.91 7.98
C GLY A 97 -3.38 -2.41 7.69
N ILE A 98 -4.12 -2.07 6.63
CA ILE A 98 -4.32 -0.69 6.15
C ILE A 98 -5.03 0.22 7.16
N GLY A 99 -5.65 -0.40 8.18
CA GLY A 99 -6.23 0.28 9.33
C GLY A 99 -7.75 0.15 9.46
N LYS A 100 -8.45 -0.63 8.62
CA LYS A 100 -9.92 -0.83 8.67
C LYS A 100 -10.47 -1.02 10.10
N THR A 101 -10.00 -2.05 10.80
CA THR A 101 -10.35 -2.35 12.19
C THR A 101 -9.98 -1.22 13.15
N VAL A 102 -8.86 -0.52 12.92
CA VAL A 102 -8.43 0.61 13.77
C VAL A 102 -9.34 1.83 13.58
N SER A 103 -9.84 2.08 12.38
CA SER A 103 -10.88 3.09 12.13
C SER A 103 -12.21 2.73 12.79
N VAL A 104 -12.61 1.46 12.78
CA VAL A 104 -13.77 0.97 13.53
C VAL A 104 -13.60 1.20 15.04
N GLN A 105 -12.45 0.79 15.59
CA GLN A 105 -12.13 0.99 17.01
C GLN A 105 -12.12 2.49 17.38
N LYS A 106 -11.55 3.34 16.53
CA LYS A 106 -11.51 4.79 16.75
C LYS A 106 -12.91 5.41 16.71
N PHE A 107 -13.75 5.01 15.76
CA PHE A 107 -15.14 5.46 15.64
C PHE A 107 -15.96 5.09 16.89
N ILE A 108 -15.83 3.85 17.37
CA ILE A 108 -16.51 3.40 18.59
C ILE A 108 -15.99 4.17 19.81
N LEU A 109 -14.68 4.45 19.88
CA LEU A 109 -14.07 5.21 20.97
C LEU A 109 -14.54 6.68 20.98
N ASP A 110 -14.53 7.40 19.85
CA ASP A 110 -15.03 8.78 19.79
C ASP A 110 -16.54 8.87 20.09
N TRP A 111 -17.33 7.88 19.67
CA TRP A 111 -18.73 7.76 20.05
C TRP A 111 -18.90 7.52 21.56
N ALA A 112 -18.09 6.63 22.16
CA ALA A 112 -18.16 6.33 23.58
C ALA A 112 -17.71 7.51 24.45
N GLU A 113 -16.63 8.20 24.05
CA GLU A 113 -16.14 9.44 24.67
C GLU A 113 -17.10 10.64 24.47
N GLY A 114 -18.05 10.55 23.54
CA GLY A 114 -19.07 11.59 23.30
C GLY A 114 -18.67 12.70 22.34
N LYS A 115 -17.62 12.49 21.54
CA LYS A 115 -17.05 13.49 20.62
C LYS A 115 -17.80 13.56 19.29
N GLU A 116 -18.19 12.40 18.76
CA GLU A 116 -18.73 12.25 17.40
C GLU A 116 -19.94 11.29 17.37
N ASN A 117 -20.71 11.32 16.27
CA ASN A 117 -21.77 10.35 15.95
C ASN A 117 -22.83 10.09 17.05
N GLN A 118 -23.09 11.07 17.91
CA GLN A 118 -24.07 10.98 19.01
C GLN A 118 -25.54 10.91 18.54
N ASP A 119 -25.79 10.97 17.23
CA ASP A 119 -27.08 10.65 16.63
C ASP A 119 -27.39 9.14 16.68
N VAL A 120 -26.37 8.29 16.80
CA VAL A 120 -26.49 6.84 16.99
C VAL A 120 -26.57 6.51 18.48
N GLN A 121 -27.61 5.78 18.89
CA GLN A 121 -27.90 5.50 20.31
C GLN A 121 -27.22 4.23 20.82
N LEU A 122 -26.96 3.26 19.95
CA LEU A 122 -26.34 1.97 20.26
C LEU A 122 -25.39 1.56 19.14
N ILE A 123 -24.20 1.05 19.47
CA ILE A 123 -23.27 0.46 18.50
C ILE A 123 -22.95 -0.98 18.91
N PHE A 124 -23.18 -1.92 18.00
CA PHE A 124 -22.91 -3.35 18.17
C PHE A 124 -21.75 -3.80 17.25
N PRO A 125 -20.50 -3.76 17.73
CA PRO A 125 -19.36 -4.32 17.00
C PRO A 125 -19.36 -5.86 17.06
N LEU A 126 -19.48 -6.50 15.90
CA LEU A 126 -19.62 -7.95 15.73
C LEU A 126 -18.55 -8.47 14.75
N PRO A 127 -17.33 -8.82 15.20
CA PRO A 127 -16.26 -9.30 14.32
C PRO A 127 -16.57 -10.69 13.75
N PHE A 128 -16.48 -10.88 12.44
CA PHE A 128 -16.83 -12.15 11.80
C PHE A 128 -16.06 -13.35 12.35
N ARG A 129 -14.80 -13.16 12.74
CA ARG A 129 -13.97 -14.14 13.45
C ARG A 129 -14.62 -14.72 14.71
N GLU A 130 -15.29 -13.90 15.52
CA GLU A 130 -16.02 -14.32 16.72
C GLU A 130 -17.36 -14.98 16.34
N ILE A 131 -18.08 -14.41 15.36
CA ILE A 131 -19.36 -14.94 14.84
C ILE A 131 -19.20 -16.37 14.31
N ASN A 132 -18.08 -16.68 13.64
CA ASN A 132 -17.78 -18.00 13.08
C ASN A 132 -17.90 -19.16 14.11
N LEU A 133 -17.67 -18.89 15.40
CA LEU A 133 -17.80 -19.88 16.49
C LEU A 133 -19.26 -20.32 16.73
N MET A 134 -20.23 -19.55 16.24
CA MET A 134 -21.66 -19.82 16.39
C MET A 134 -22.33 -20.30 15.08
N LYS A 135 -21.56 -20.53 14.01
CA LYS A 135 -22.06 -20.95 12.69
C LYS A 135 -23.01 -22.17 12.70
N ASN A 136 -22.82 -23.09 13.65
CA ASN A 136 -23.60 -24.32 13.79
C ASN A 136 -24.83 -24.17 14.72
N LYS A 137 -25.12 -22.96 15.23
CA LYS A 137 -26.17 -22.72 16.24
C LYS A 137 -27.40 -22.06 15.61
N LYS A 138 -28.56 -22.35 16.21
CA LYS A 138 -29.80 -21.57 16.01
C LYS A 138 -29.99 -20.66 17.21
N LEU A 139 -30.20 -19.38 16.95
CA LEU A 139 -30.29 -18.28 17.92
C LEU A 139 -31.28 -17.24 17.38
N SER A 140 -31.90 -16.46 18.25
CA SER A 140 -32.53 -15.20 17.84
C SER A 140 -31.49 -14.08 17.68
N LEU A 141 -31.87 -12.94 17.09
CA LEU A 141 -30.99 -11.77 17.06
C LEU A 141 -30.74 -11.23 18.48
N LEU A 142 -31.76 -11.30 19.34
CA LEU A 142 -31.63 -10.94 20.75
C LEU A 142 -30.66 -11.89 21.49
N ASP A 143 -30.71 -13.21 21.24
CA ASP A 143 -29.74 -14.15 21.82
C ASP A 143 -28.30 -13.88 21.36
N LEU A 144 -28.12 -13.54 20.08
CA LEU A 144 -26.81 -13.19 19.52
C LEU A 144 -26.24 -11.94 20.21
N LEU A 145 -27.05 -10.90 20.41
CA LEU A 145 -26.63 -9.69 21.13
C LEU A 145 -26.40 -9.94 22.62
N ASN A 146 -27.28 -10.69 23.28
CA ASN A 146 -27.15 -11.14 24.68
C ASN A 146 -25.89 -11.99 24.93
N PHE A 147 -25.29 -12.54 23.88
CA PHE A 147 -24.07 -13.35 23.93
C PHE A 147 -22.81 -12.51 23.75
N PHE A 148 -22.80 -11.53 22.83
CA PHE A 148 -21.69 -10.57 22.68
C PHE A 148 -21.65 -9.48 23.78
N PHE A 149 -22.81 -9.13 24.32
CA PHE A 149 -23.01 -8.00 25.23
C PHE A 149 -23.99 -8.39 26.34
N SER A 150 -23.46 -8.87 27.47
CA SER A 150 -24.24 -9.33 28.63
C SER A 150 -25.28 -8.31 29.14
N GLU A 151 -24.96 -7.03 29.03
CA GLU A 151 -25.74 -5.86 29.45
C GLU A 151 -27.08 -5.75 28.71
N THR A 152 -27.14 -6.26 27.47
CA THR A 152 -28.36 -6.15 26.63
C THR A 152 -29.54 -6.96 27.21
N LYS A 153 -29.26 -7.96 28.05
CA LYS A 153 -30.25 -8.71 28.85
C LYS A 153 -30.99 -7.83 29.85
N GLU A 154 -30.28 -6.92 30.51
CA GLU A 154 -30.83 -6.03 31.53
C GLU A 154 -31.54 -4.83 30.91
N MET A 155 -31.07 -4.36 29.75
CA MET A 155 -31.66 -3.23 29.03
C MET A 155 -33.08 -3.50 28.48
N LYS A 156 -33.49 -4.78 28.33
CA LYS A 156 -34.75 -5.17 27.65
C LYS A 156 -34.90 -4.53 26.26
N ILE A 157 -33.83 -4.53 25.45
CA ILE A 157 -33.80 -3.74 24.20
C ILE A 157 -34.80 -4.27 23.18
N SER A 158 -35.88 -3.52 22.96
CA SER A 158 -36.55 -3.44 21.67
C SER A 158 -35.62 -2.73 20.68
N CYS A 159 -34.75 -3.46 19.97
CA CYS A 159 -33.83 -2.88 18.99
C CYS A 159 -34.53 -2.13 17.83
N VAL A 160 -35.86 -2.19 17.78
CA VAL A 160 -36.77 -1.46 16.89
C VAL A 160 -36.91 0.03 17.29
N GLU A 161 -36.80 0.35 18.58
CA GLU A 161 -37.04 1.71 19.11
C GLU A 161 -35.80 2.62 19.08
N TYR A 162 -34.61 2.05 18.92
CA TYR A 162 -33.33 2.78 18.98
C TYR A 162 -32.64 2.83 17.62
N LYS A 163 -32.04 3.97 17.28
CA LYS A 163 -31.12 4.08 16.14
C LYS A 163 -29.81 3.35 16.46
N ALA A 164 -29.79 2.05 16.17
CA ALA A 164 -28.65 1.18 16.32
C ALA A 164 -27.76 1.16 15.07
N LEU A 165 -26.45 0.96 15.28
CA LEU A 165 -25.44 0.68 14.26
C LEU A 165 -24.82 -0.69 14.52
N PHE A 166 -24.87 -1.58 13.53
CA PHE A 166 -24.16 -2.86 13.56
C PHE A 166 -22.85 -2.73 12.75
N ILE A 167 -21.71 -3.07 13.35
CA ILE A 167 -20.41 -3.01 12.68
C ILE A 167 -19.85 -4.43 12.53
N PHE A 168 -19.85 -4.93 11.30
CA PHE A 168 -19.33 -6.24 10.93
C PHE A 168 -17.89 -6.12 10.41
N ASP A 169 -16.94 -6.28 11.32
CA ASP A 169 -15.50 -6.18 10.99
C ASP A 169 -14.96 -7.51 10.46
N GLY A 170 -14.19 -7.46 9.36
CA GLY A 170 -13.48 -8.62 8.81
C GLY A 170 -14.33 -9.58 7.98
N LEU A 171 -15.14 -9.10 7.01
CA LEU A 171 -15.92 -9.96 6.11
C LEU A 171 -15.06 -11.00 5.36
N ASP A 172 -13.81 -10.67 5.05
CA ASP A 172 -12.83 -11.59 4.46
C ASP A 172 -12.34 -12.71 5.40
N GLU A 173 -12.85 -12.74 6.64
CA GLU A 173 -12.67 -13.79 7.64
C GLU A 173 -13.95 -14.63 7.85
N CYS A 174 -15.05 -14.27 7.18
CA CYS A 174 -16.35 -14.93 7.32
C CYS A 174 -16.30 -16.37 6.78
N ARG A 175 -16.72 -17.33 7.62
CA ARG A 175 -16.89 -18.76 7.27
C ARG A 175 -18.37 -19.18 7.24
N LEU A 176 -19.29 -18.22 7.09
CA LEU A 176 -20.74 -18.46 6.95
C LEU A 176 -21.13 -18.50 5.47
N SER A 177 -22.07 -19.38 5.11
CA SER A 177 -22.72 -19.35 3.79
C SER A 177 -23.87 -18.34 3.82
N LEU A 178 -23.59 -17.12 3.35
CA LEU A 178 -24.58 -16.04 3.27
C LEU A 178 -25.34 -16.13 1.92
N ASP A 179 -26.39 -16.94 1.89
CA ASP A 179 -27.21 -17.15 0.69
C ASP A 179 -28.24 -16.03 0.48
N PHE A 180 -27.79 -14.90 -0.08
CA PHE A 180 -28.66 -13.77 -0.42
C PHE A 180 -29.73 -14.06 -1.50
N GLN A 181 -29.77 -15.26 -2.09
CA GLN A 181 -30.86 -15.70 -2.98
C GLN A 181 -31.98 -16.43 -2.21
N SER A 182 -31.79 -16.67 -0.91
CA SER A 182 -32.77 -17.34 -0.06
C SER A 182 -34.05 -16.55 0.12
N ASN A 183 -35.20 -17.24 -0.02
CA ASN A 183 -36.52 -16.66 0.23
C ASN A 183 -36.88 -16.54 1.73
N VAL A 184 -35.99 -16.93 2.64
CA VAL A 184 -36.25 -16.91 4.10
C VAL A 184 -36.18 -15.48 4.64
N ARG A 185 -37.36 -14.86 4.84
CA ARG A 185 -37.52 -13.55 5.46
C ARG A 185 -37.78 -13.68 6.96
N LEU A 186 -36.83 -13.22 7.79
CA LEU A 186 -37.04 -13.00 9.22
C LEU A 186 -37.38 -11.53 9.46
N CYS A 187 -38.37 -11.27 10.32
CA CYS A 187 -38.77 -9.91 10.70
C CYS A 187 -38.86 -9.68 12.22
N ASP A 188 -39.01 -10.73 13.03
CA ASP A 188 -38.95 -10.64 14.50
C ASP A 188 -37.51 -10.88 14.99
N VAL A 189 -37.03 -10.00 15.88
CA VAL A 189 -35.72 -10.13 16.55
C VAL A 189 -35.64 -11.32 17.50
N SER A 190 -36.80 -11.88 17.87
CA SER A 190 -37.01 -13.01 18.78
C SER A 190 -37.06 -14.37 18.07
N GLU A 191 -37.19 -14.40 16.73
CA GLU A 191 -37.29 -15.64 15.96
C GLU A 191 -35.93 -16.35 15.85
N SER A 192 -35.89 -17.66 16.12
CA SER A 192 -34.65 -18.44 16.16
C SER A 192 -34.25 -19.01 14.79
N ALA A 193 -33.18 -18.49 14.20
CA ALA A 193 -32.65 -18.89 12.90
C ALA A 193 -31.17 -19.27 12.99
N SER A 194 -30.58 -19.78 11.90
CA SER A 194 -29.12 -19.92 11.83
C SER A 194 -28.45 -18.55 11.77
N VAL A 195 -27.25 -18.43 12.33
CA VAL A 195 -26.53 -17.13 12.37
C VAL A 195 -26.33 -16.51 10.98
N ALA A 196 -26.13 -17.34 9.94
CA ALA A 196 -26.08 -16.86 8.56
C ALA A 196 -27.39 -16.20 8.10
N VAL A 197 -28.54 -16.79 8.42
CA VAL A 197 -29.87 -16.25 8.07
C VAL A 197 -30.20 -14.99 8.87
N LEU A 198 -29.78 -14.90 10.14
CA LEU A 198 -29.88 -13.67 10.94
C LEU A 198 -29.12 -12.51 10.27
N LEU A 199 -27.84 -12.71 9.96
CA LEU A 199 -27.00 -11.65 9.37
C LEU A 199 -27.48 -11.25 7.98
N MET A 200 -27.85 -12.21 7.14
CA MET A 200 -28.43 -11.96 5.83
C MET A 200 -29.70 -11.09 5.92
N ASN A 201 -30.66 -11.46 6.79
CA ASN A 201 -31.89 -10.69 6.95
C ASN A 201 -31.67 -9.29 7.52
N LEU A 202 -30.67 -9.12 8.39
CA LEU A 202 -30.27 -7.80 8.90
C LEU A 202 -29.62 -6.94 7.82
N ILE A 203 -28.68 -7.50 7.04
CA ILE A 203 -28.00 -6.81 5.93
C ILE A 203 -29.00 -6.39 4.84
N VAL A 204 -29.90 -7.29 4.43
CA VAL A 204 -31.00 -6.99 3.48
C VAL A 204 -32.01 -6.00 4.06
N GLY A 205 -32.21 -6.00 5.39
CA GLY A 205 -33.12 -5.08 6.09
C GLY A 205 -34.53 -5.63 6.37
N ASN A 206 -34.73 -6.94 6.24
CA ASN A 206 -35.95 -7.62 6.73
C ASN A 206 -35.98 -7.60 8.28
N LEU A 207 -34.80 -7.80 8.91
CA LEU A 207 -34.59 -7.51 10.33
C LEU A 207 -34.06 -6.08 10.49
N LEU A 208 -34.66 -5.33 11.42
CA LEU A 208 -34.26 -3.96 11.80
C LEU A 208 -33.99 -3.05 10.58
N PRO A 209 -35.03 -2.72 9.78
CA PRO A 209 -34.88 -1.86 8.59
C PRO A 209 -34.26 -0.50 8.91
N SER A 210 -34.56 0.08 10.08
CA SER A 210 -34.04 1.38 10.53
C SER A 210 -32.59 1.36 11.03
N ALA A 211 -31.98 0.18 11.21
CA ALA A 211 -30.62 0.08 11.73
C ALA A 211 -29.57 0.41 10.65
N LEU A 212 -28.52 1.11 11.06
CA LEU A 212 -27.34 1.36 10.23
C LEU A 212 -26.42 0.12 10.24
N ILE A 213 -25.72 -0.10 9.14
CA ILE A 213 -24.82 -1.24 8.96
C ILE A 213 -23.51 -0.77 8.35
N TRP A 214 -22.40 -1.09 9.02
CA TRP A 214 -21.04 -0.89 8.50
C TRP A 214 -20.37 -2.26 8.37
N ILE A 215 -19.85 -2.58 7.19
CA ILE A 215 -19.11 -3.81 6.92
C ILE A 215 -17.69 -3.45 6.50
N THR A 216 -16.67 -4.08 7.07
CA THR A 216 -15.28 -3.94 6.59
C THR A 216 -14.83 -5.22 5.87
N SER A 217 -14.04 -5.08 4.81
CA SER A 217 -13.56 -6.24 4.04
C SER A 217 -12.24 -5.96 3.31
N ARG A 218 -11.45 -7.00 3.02
CA ARG A 218 -10.51 -6.95 1.88
C ARG A 218 -11.29 -6.96 0.56
N PRO A 219 -10.81 -6.25 -0.49
CA PRO A 219 -11.49 -6.20 -1.77
C PRO A 219 -11.95 -7.56 -2.32
N ALA A 220 -11.09 -8.58 -2.21
CA ALA A 220 -11.33 -9.94 -2.70
C ALA A 220 -12.43 -10.75 -1.98
N ALA A 221 -13.02 -10.23 -0.90
CA ALA A 221 -14.21 -10.81 -0.26
C ALA A 221 -15.36 -9.79 -0.11
N ALA A 222 -15.25 -8.62 -0.72
CA ALA A 222 -16.29 -7.60 -0.68
C ALA A 222 -17.58 -8.07 -1.37
N ASP A 223 -17.42 -8.83 -2.46
CA ASP A 223 -18.51 -9.28 -3.33
C ASP A 223 -19.27 -10.49 -2.75
N LEU A 224 -18.95 -10.90 -1.51
CA LEU A 224 -19.81 -11.76 -0.68
C LEU A 224 -21.09 -11.05 -0.24
N ILE A 225 -21.14 -9.71 -0.34
CA ILE A 225 -22.35 -8.90 -0.14
C ILE A 225 -22.80 -8.37 -1.51
N PRO A 226 -24.05 -8.62 -1.95
CA PRO A 226 -24.56 -8.09 -3.21
C PRO A 226 -24.55 -6.55 -3.24
N SER A 227 -24.30 -5.98 -4.42
CA SER A 227 -24.29 -4.53 -4.65
C SER A 227 -25.58 -3.86 -4.22
N GLU A 228 -26.71 -4.54 -4.34
CA GLU A 228 -28.06 -4.06 -4.06
C GLU A 228 -28.30 -3.88 -2.56
N CYS A 229 -27.50 -4.53 -1.72
CA CYS A 229 -27.55 -4.36 -0.26
C CYS A 229 -26.69 -3.18 0.23
N VAL A 230 -25.81 -2.63 -0.61
CA VAL A 230 -24.80 -1.61 -0.25
C VAL A 230 -25.21 -0.24 -0.77
N HIS A 231 -25.31 0.74 0.14
CA HIS A 231 -25.72 2.11 -0.21
C HIS A 231 -24.54 3.02 -0.51
N ARG A 232 -23.36 2.70 0.04
CA ARG A 232 -22.09 3.41 -0.17
C ARG A 232 -20.92 2.45 -0.08
N VAL A 233 -19.96 2.56 -1.01
CA VAL A 233 -18.67 1.87 -0.93
C VAL A 233 -17.59 2.89 -0.59
N THR A 234 -16.75 2.59 0.40
CA THR A 234 -15.56 3.39 0.72
C THR A 234 -14.29 2.56 0.64
N GLU A 235 -13.15 3.21 0.37
CA GLU A 235 -11.82 2.59 0.37
C GLU A 235 -10.91 3.29 1.38
N VAL A 236 -10.25 2.52 2.24
CA VAL A 236 -9.17 2.99 3.13
C VAL A 236 -7.83 2.90 2.39
N GLN A 237 -7.25 4.04 2.04
CA GLN A 237 -5.97 4.17 1.33
C GLN A 237 -4.79 4.48 2.27
N GLY A 238 -4.84 3.98 3.52
CA GLY A 238 -3.71 4.00 4.45
C GLY A 238 -3.12 5.38 4.76
N PHE A 239 -1.78 5.44 4.76
CA PHE A 239 -1.01 6.66 5.05
C PHE A 239 -0.44 7.32 3.79
N SER A 240 -0.84 8.57 3.56
CA SER A 240 -0.15 9.51 2.67
C SER A 240 1.21 9.95 3.24
N GLU A 241 2.03 10.59 2.41
CA GLU A 241 3.41 10.96 2.73
C GLU A 241 3.59 11.79 4.03
N PRO A 242 2.72 12.76 4.39
CA PRO A 242 2.76 13.41 5.71
C PRO A 242 2.35 12.48 6.86
N GLN A 243 1.30 11.68 6.69
CA GLN A 243 0.76 10.76 7.72
C GLN A 243 1.80 9.70 8.12
N LYS A 244 2.60 9.20 7.15
CA LYS A 244 3.76 8.33 7.42
C LYS A 244 4.71 8.95 8.45
N GLU A 245 5.11 10.21 8.23
CA GLU A 245 6.01 10.89 9.16
C GLU A 245 5.35 11.26 10.49
N GLU A 246 4.04 11.52 10.50
CA GLU A 246 3.26 11.78 11.71
C GLU A 246 3.24 10.56 12.63
N TYR A 247 2.92 9.37 12.11
CA TYR A 247 2.92 8.13 12.88
C TYR A 247 4.27 7.89 13.55
N PHE A 248 5.39 7.97 12.81
CA PHE A 248 6.73 7.83 13.40
C PHE A 248 7.09 8.95 14.40
N ARG A 249 6.44 10.12 14.37
CA ARG A 249 6.64 11.20 15.37
C ARG A 249 5.80 10.99 16.63
N LYS A 250 4.61 10.41 16.52
CA LYS A 250 3.78 9.99 17.65
C LYS A 250 4.38 8.78 18.36
N ARG A 251 4.72 7.75 17.58
CA ARG A 251 5.11 6.42 18.07
C ARG A 251 6.52 6.31 18.68
N ILE A 252 7.43 7.24 18.36
CA ILE A 252 8.83 7.24 18.83
C ILE A 252 9.09 8.54 19.63
N SER A 253 9.06 8.45 20.96
CA SER A 253 9.12 9.63 21.86
C SER A 253 10.40 10.47 21.68
N LYS A 254 11.51 9.82 21.30
CA LYS A 254 12.81 10.47 21.08
C LYS A 254 12.82 11.18 19.71
N LYS A 255 12.39 12.45 19.66
CA LYS A 255 12.31 13.28 18.42
C LYS A 255 13.56 13.26 17.50
N ARG A 256 14.78 13.08 18.04
CA ARG A 256 16.01 12.90 17.22
C ARG A 256 16.08 11.52 16.56
N LEU A 257 15.64 10.47 17.25
CA LEU A 257 15.56 9.09 16.75
C LEU A 257 14.50 8.94 15.66
N ALA A 258 13.29 9.48 15.88
CA ALA A 258 12.24 9.54 14.86
C ALA A 258 12.74 10.18 13.55
N LYS A 259 13.46 11.30 13.63
CA LYS A 259 14.09 11.95 12.45
C LYS A 259 15.20 11.12 11.79
N LYS A 260 15.90 10.24 12.53
CA LYS A 260 16.89 9.29 11.97
C LYS A 260 16.19 8.14 11.23
N ILE A 261 15.14 7.58 11.83
CA ILE A 261 14.32 6.48 11.30
C ILE A 261 13.59 6.92 10.01
N ILE A 262 12.89 8.06 10.03
CA ILE A 262 12.22 8.62 8.83
C ILE A 262 13.23 8.85 7.69
N ARG A 263 14.45 9.31 7.99
CA ARG A 263 15.51 9.50 6.98
C ARG A 263 15.97 8.17 6.38
N HIS A 264 16.19 7.15 7.22
CA HIS A 264 16.64 5.82 6.77
C HIS A 264 15.60 5.14 5.88
N LEU A 265 14.32 5.19 6.28
CA LEU A 265 13.21 4.74 5.44
C LEU A 265 13.21 5.52 4.12
N LYS A 266 13.30 6.85 4.14
CA LYS A 266 13.38 7.69 2.93
C LYS A 266 14.62 7.48 2.04
N SER A 267 15.61 6.68 2.46
CA SER A 267 16.67 6.17 1.57
C SER A 267 16.27 4.86 0.88
N SER A 268 15.68 3.89 1.59
CA SER A 268 15.18 2.65 0.97
C SER A 268 13.76 2.84 0.42
N ARG A 269 13.68 3.16 -0.87
CA ARG A 269 12.40 3.43 -1.56
C ARG A 269 11.42 2.25 -1.47
N SER A 270 11.93 1.02 -1.44
CA SER A 270 11.14 -0.21 -1.23
C SER A 270 10.44 -0.20 0.14
N LEU A 271 11.19 -0.02 1.24
CA LEU A 271 10.62 0.06 2.59
C LEU A 271 9.64 1.23 2.73
N TYR A 272 9.94 2.38 2.12
CA TYR A 272 9.14 3.60 2.26
C TYR A 272 7.82 3.59 1.47
N ILE A 273 7.75 2.83 0.39
CA ILE A 273 6.47 2.51 -0.28
C ILE A 273 5.61 1.64 0.65
N MET A 274 6.20 0.58 1.24
CA MET A 274 5.48 -0.35 2.12
C MET A 274 4.93 0.32 3.39
N CYS A 275 5.60 1.34 3.92
CA CYS A 275 5.09 2.24 4.96
C CYS A 275 3.77 2.99 4.60
N HIS A 276 3.17 2.77 3.44
CA HIS A 276 1.78 3.15 3.16
C HIS A 276 0.77 2.36 4.02
N ILE A 277 1.08 1.11 4.40
CA ILE A 277 0.30 0.37 5.40
C ILE A 277 0.77 0.76 6.81
N PRO A 278 -0.13 1.14 7.74
CA PRO A 278 0.19 1.35 9.15
C PRO A 278 0.92 0.16 9.84
N VAL A 279 0.58 -1.09 9.51
CA VAL A 279 1.29 -2.27 10.04
C VAL A 279 2.77 -2.34 9.63
N PHE A 280 3.12 -1.98 8.38
CA PHE A 280 4.54 -1.90 7.98
C PHE A 280 5.25 -0.74 8.68
N CYS A 281 4.56 0.38 8.94
CA CYS A 281 5.09 1.45 9.80
C CYS A 281 5.35 0.98 11.24
N TRP A 282 4.42 0.23 11.84
CA TRP A 282 4.56 -0.33 13.19
C TRP A 282 5.76 -1.28 13.29
N ILE A 283 5.87 -2.27 12.40
CA ILE A 283 7.00 -3.21 12.35
C ILE A 283 8.33 -2.45 12.16
N SER A 284 8.35 -1.49 11.23
CA SER A 284 9.54 -0.65 10.99
C SER A 284 9.92 0.23 12.19
N ALA A 285 8.93 0.73 12.94
CA ALA A 285 9.16 1.50 14.16
C ALA A 285 9.79 0.61 15.23
N THR A 286 9.18 -0.54 15.53
CA THR A 286 9.67 -1.51 16.53
C THR A 286 11.10 -1.96 16.27
N VAL A 287 11.41 -2.35 15.03
CA VAL A 287 12.76 -2.82 14.65
C VAL A 287 13.78 -1.68 14.71
N LEU A 288 13.50 -0.56 14.02
CA LEU A 288 14.48 0.52 13.91
C LEU A 288 14.62 1.30 15.23
N GLU A 289 13.61 1.34 16.11
CA GLU A 289 13.72 1.96 17.43
C GLU A 289 14.70 1.19 18.33
N LYS A 290 14.62 -0.14 18.46
CA LYS A 290 15.60 -0.92 19.25
C LYS A 290 17.01 -0.76 18.64
N MET A 291 17.17 -1.09 17.36
CA MET A 291 18.47 -1.12 16.68
C MET A 291 19.16 0.25 16.56
N MET A 292 18.41 1.36 16.42
CA MET A 292 19.01 2.70 16.34
C MET A 292 19.14 3.42 17.69
N SER A 293 18.56 2.89 18.78
CA SER A 293 18.65 3.47 20.13
C SER A 293 19.66 2.78 21.04
N GLN A 294 19.91 1.49 20.84
CA GLN A 294 20.98 0.74 21.49
C GLN A 294 22.30 0.85 20.70
N ALA A 295 23.42 0.57 21.35
CA ALA A 295 24.75 0.53 20.72
C ALA A 295 25.02 -0.82 20.01
N GLU A 296 23.98 -1.46 19.46
CA GLU A 296 24.13 -2.70 18.70
C GLU A 296 24.86 -2.42 17.38
N SER A 297 26.00 -3.06 17.17
CA SER A 297 26.84 -2.91 15.97
C SER A 297 26.29 -3.64 14.72
N GLY A 298 24.98 -3.94 14.70
CA GLY A 298 24.33 -4.65 13.60
C GLY A 298 24.11 -3.76 12.37
N GLU A 299 24.08 -4.37 11.18
CA GLU A 299 23.64 -3.69 9.97
C GLU A 299 22.16 -3.29 10.09
N ILE A 300 21.83 -2.05 9.77
CA ILE A 300 20.46 -1.54 9.84
C ILE A 300 19.66 -2.05 8.61
N PRO A 301 18.48 -2.66 8.78
CA PRO A 301 17.72 -3.27 7.68
C PRO A 301 17.45 -2.33 6.49
N LYS A 302 17.86 -2.78 5.30
CA LYS A 302 17.64 -2.09 4.01
C LYS A 302 16.51 -2.73 3.20
N THR A 303 16.35 -4.05 3.33
CA THR A 303 15.35 -4.87 2.61
C THR A 303 14.19 -5.28 3.53
N LEU A 304 13.06 -5.71 2.96
CA LEU A 304 11.91 -6.22 3.72
C LEU A 304 12.28 -7.50 4.48
N THR A 305 13.04 -8.41 3.86
CA THR A 305 13.45 -9.65 4.51
C THR A 305 14.34 -9.41 5.72
N GLN A 306 15.27 -8.44 5.63
CA GLN A 306 16.06 -8.01 6.79
C GLN A 306 15.14 -7.46 7.89
N MET A 307 14.19 -6.59 7.55
CA MET A 307 13.27 -5.98 8.52
C MET A 307 12.45 -7.05 9.27
N TYR A 308 11.90 -8.03 8.55
CA TYR A 308 11.09 -9.10 9.13
C TYR A 308 11.91 -10.12 9.93
N THR A 309 13.11 -10.47 9.45
CA THR A 309 14.04 -11.34 10.20
C THR A 309 14.47 -10.70 11.52
N HIS A 310 14.75 -9.39 11.51
CA HIS A 310 15.03 -8.63 12.74
C HIS A 310 13.81 -8.53 13.66
N PHE A 311 12.60 -8.34 13.12
CA PHE A 311 11.38 -8.34 13.93
C PHE A 311 11.19 -9.68 14.66
N LEU A 312 11.41 -10.81 13.97
CA LEU A 312 11.36 -12.16 14.57
C LEU A 312 12.41 -12.31 15.69
N ILE A 313 13.66 -11.88 15.46
CA ILE A 313 14.72 -11.85 16.50
C ILE A 313 14.27 -11.05 17.73
N LEU A 314 13.64 -9.88 17.54
CA LEU A 314 13.20 -9.07 18.67
C LEU A 314 12.09 -9.74 19.49
N GLN A 315 11.13 -10.43 18.85
CA GLN A 315 10.12 -11.19 19.59
C GLN A 315 10.73 -12.37 20.36
N THR A 316 11.67 -13.10 19.74
CA THR A 316 12.41 -14.18 20.40
C THR A 316 13.20 -13.68 21.60
N ASN A 317 13.85 -12.52 21.50
CA ASN A 317 14.54 -11.89 22.63
C ASN A 317 13.57 -11.46 23.74
N ILE A 318 12.39 -10.91 23.39
CA ILE A 318 11.35 -10.52 24.37
C ILE A 318 10.77 -11.72 25.12
N LYS A 319 10.71 -12.90 24.49
CA LYS A 319 10.40 -14.19 25.16
C LYS A 319 11.44 -14.50 26.25
N HIS A 320 12.74 -14.39 25.92
CA HIS A 320 13.84 -14.69 26.86
C HIS A 320 13.96 -13.68 28.00
N GLU A 321 13.72 -12.38 27.73
CA GLU A 321 13.71 -11.31 28.75
C GLU A 321 12.63 -11.51 29.86
N LYS A 322 11.70 -12.47 29.71
CA LYS A 322 10.51 -12.65 30.56
C LYS A 322 10.38 -14.01 31.27
N ASP A 323 11.38 -14.89 31.14
CA ASP A 323 11.48 -16.22 31.77
C ASP A 323 10.23 -17.13 31.72
N TYR A 324 9.46 -17.03 30.64
CA TYR A 324 8.35 -17.96 30.35
C TYR A 324 8.85 -19.42 30.19
N GLU A 325 7.96 -20.40 30.39
CA GLU A 325 8.32 -21.82 30.53
C GLU A 325 9.32 -22.35 29.48
N LYS A 326 10.46 -22.83 29.96
CA LYS A 326 11.62 -23.35 29.20
C LYS A 326 11.37 -24.67 28.46
N LYS A 327 10.10 -25.03 28.17
CA LYS A 327 9.70 -26.31 27.56
C LYS A 327 9.83 -26.34 26.03
N VAL A 328 9.76 -25.19 25.35
CA VAL A 328 9.78 -25.11 23.88
C VAL A 328 10.91 -24.21 23.38
N THR A 329 11.80 -24.79 22.56
CA THR A 329 12.90 -24.06 21.90
C THR A 329 12.38 -23.11 20.83
N ASP A 330 13.14 -22.06 20.54
CA ASP A 330 12.76 -21.09 19.50
C ASP A 330 12.74 -21.73 18.12
N GLU A 331 13.67 -22.66 17.87
CA GLU A 331 13.80 -23.44 16.64
C GLU A 331 12.56 -24.31 16.38
N ASP A 332 12.05 -25.05 17.38
CA ASP A 332 10.80 -25.82 17.25
C ASP A 332 9.58 -24.89 17.04
N MET A 333 9.46 -23.83 17.85
CA MET A 333 8.38 -22.84 17.74
C MET A 333 8.33 -22.20 16.34
N ILE A 334 9.47 -21.74 15.81
CA ILE A 334 9.57 -21.09 14.50
C ILE A 334 9.27 -22.09 13.37
N LEU A 335 9.75 -23.34 13.47
CA LEU A 335 9.46 -24.38 12.48
C LEU A 335 7.98 -24.78 12.47
N LYS A 336 7.36 -24.96 13.64
CA LYS A 336 5.92 -25.26 13.78
C LYS A 336 5.04 -24.11 13.26
N LEU A 337 5.30 -22.88 13.69
CA LEU A 337 4.57 -21.69 13.22
C LEU A 337 4.77 -21.45 11.73
N GLY A 338 5.98 -21.67 11.20
CA GLY A 338 6.26 -21.56 9.77
C GLY A 338 5.58 -22.64 8.92
N LYS A 339 5.50 -23.88 9.42
CA LYS A 339 4.72 -24.96 8.78
C LYS A 339 3.24 -24.57 8.68
N LEU A 340 2.65 -24.11 9.80
CA LEU A 340 1.29 -23.59 9.85
C LEU A 340 1.09 -22.44 8.86
N ALA A 341 1.98 -21.45 8.89
CA ALA A 341 1.92 -20.30 8.00
C ALA A 341 1.92 -20.70 6.52
N PHE A 342 2.80 -21.62 6.11
CA PHE A 342 2.87 -22.14 4.75
C PHE A 342 1.61 -22.93 4.36
N GLN A 343 1.15 -23.85 5.21
CA GLN A 343 -0.05 -24.65 4.91
C GLN A 343 -1.31 -23.77 4.81
N GLN A 344 -1.47 -22.78 5.70
CA GLN A 344 -2.63 -21.88 5.65
C GLN A 344 -2.53 -20.85 4.52
N LEU A 345 -1.33 -20.38 4.16
CA LEU A 345 -1.12 -19.51 2.98
C LEU A 345 -1.53 -20.23 1.68
N VAL A 346 -1.13 -21.50 1.52
CA VAL A 346 -1.53 -22.34 0.36
C VAL A 346 -3.03 -22.69 0.38
N LYS A 347 -3.65 -22.82 1.56
CA LYS A 347 -5.12 -22.96 1.71
C LYS A 347 -5.87 -21.63 1.46
N GLY A 348 -5.19 -20.48 1.45
CA GLY A 348 -5.81 -19.14 1.38
C GLY A 348 -6.41 -18.62 2.69
N ASN A 349 -6.12 -19.27 3.82
CA ASN A 349 -6.69 -18.96 5.13
C ASN A 349 -5.87 -17.92 5.92
N LEU A 350 -6.55 -16.90 6.46
CA LEU A 350 -5.99 -15.98 7.47
C LEU A 350 -6.20 -16.47 8.92
N ILE A 351 -7.33 -17.13 9.16
CA ILE A 351 -7.74 -17.65 10.47
C ILE A 351 -7.69 -19.17 10.46
N PHE A 352 -7.24 -19.75 11.57
CA PHE A 352 -7.09 -21.18 11.80
C PHE A 352 -7.55 -21.55 13.22
N TYR A 353 -7.94 -22.82 13.39
CA TYR A 353 -8.60 -23.35 14.59
C TYR A 353 -7.79 -24.51 15.20
N ASP A 354 -8.26 -25.08 16.31
CA ASP A 354 -7.60 -26.20 17.01
C ASP A 354 -7.23 -27.37 16.08
N GLU A 355 -8.05 -27.69 15.07
CA GLU A 355 -7.77 -28.75 14.10
C GLU A 355 -6.62 -28.40 13.15
N ASP A 356 -6.56 -27.14 12.70
CA ASP A 356 -5.47 -26.63 11.85
C ASP A 356 -4.13 -26.61 12.60
N LEU A 357 -4.15 -26.31 13.91
CA LEU A 357 -2.97 -26.36 14.78
C LEU A 357 -2.49 -27.80 14.99
N ARG A 358 -3.42 -28.73 15.25
CA ARG A 358 -3.12 -30.16 15.41
C ARG A 358 -2.55 -30.79 14.13
N GLU A 359 -3.02 -30.40 12.94
CA GLU A 359 -2.40 -30.78 11.65
C GLU A 359 -0.92 -30.31 11.57
N CYS A 360 -0.64 -29.15 12.16
CA CYS A 360 0.71 -28.58 12.20
C CYS A 360 1.63 -29.26 13.23
N GLY A 361 1.07 -29.93 14.24
CA GLY A 361 1.81 -30.50 15.37
C GLY A 361 1.99 -29.50 16.52
N ILE A 362 1.08 -28.51 16.61
CA ILE A 362 0.97 -27.54 17.69
C ILE A 362 -0.24 -27.97 18.53
N ASP A 363 -0.07 -28.22 19.83
CA ASP A 363 -1.24 -28.34 20.71
C ASP A 363 -1.79 -26.96 21.09
N VAL A 364 -3.07 -26.89 21.44
CA VAL A 364 -3.75 -25.67 21.87
C VAL A 364 -3.03 -25.00 23.05
N THR A 365 -2.43 -25.78 23.95
CA THR A 365 -1.59 -25.25 25.04
C THR A 365 -0.28 -24.62 24.54
N GLU A 366 0.40 -25.23 23.56
CA GLU A 366 1.56 -24.62 22.90
C GLU A 366 1.17 -23.36 22.13
N ALA A 367 0.02 -23.34 21.45
CA ALA A 367 -0.48 -22.16 20.75
C ALA A 367 -0.79 -21.00 21.70
N SER A 368 -1.34 -21.27 22.88
CA SER A 368 -1.51 -20.27 23.95
C SER A 368 -0.19 -19.77 24.54
N VAL A 369 0.84 -20.62 24.59
CA VAL A 369 2.20 -20.18 24.91
C VAL A 369 2.72 -19.28 23.77
N TYR A 370 2.63 -19.69 22.51
CA TYR A 370 3.11 -18.89 21.36
C TYR A 370 2.38 -17.54 21.24
N SER A 371 1.09 -17.47 21.53
CA SER A 371 0.33 -16.21 21.55
C SER A 371 0.78 -15.32 22.71
N GLY A 372 0.96 -15.86 23.92
CA GLY A 372 1.47 -15.10 25.08
C GLY A 372 2.91 -14.60 24.90
N LEU A 373 3.78 -15.43 24.32
CA LEU A 373 5.18 -15.11 24.02
C LEU A 373 5.34 -14.09 22.90
N CYS A 374 4.56 -14.27 21.83
CA CYS A 374 4.77 -13.60 20.54
C CYS A 374 3.46 -13.01 20.01
N THR A 375 2.68 -12.35 20.87
CA THR A 375 1.46 -11.55 20.56
C THR A 375 1.60 -10.61 19.35
N GLN A 376 2.83 -10.21 19.00
CA GLN A 376 3.17 -9.35 17.85
C GLN A 376 3.37 -10.12 16.53
N ILE A 377 3.37 -11.46 16.57
CA ILE A 377 3.43 -12.39 15.42
C ILE A 377 2.14 -13.19 15.32
N PHE A 378 1.71 -13.77 16.43
CA PHE A 378 0.66 -14.79 16.52
C PHE A 378 -0.33 -14.38 17.61
N ARG A 379 -1.63 -14.41 17.29
CA ARG A 379 -2.70 -14.07 18.23
C ARG A 379 -3.55 -15.28 18.54
N GLU A 380 -3.90 -15.37 19.80
CA GLU A 380 -5.08 -16.06 20.28
C GLU A 380 -6.10 -14.98 20.64
N GLU A 381 -7.29 -15.05 20.07
CA GLU A 381 -8.41 -14.24 20.49
C GLU A 381 -9.42 -15.17 21.17
N LEU A 382 -9.69 -14.89 22.45
CA LEU A 382 -10.60 -15.66 23.27
C LEU A 382 -12.03 -15.43 22.78
N GLY A 383 -12.53 -16.38 21.98
CA GLY A 383 -13.94 -16.45 21.67
C GLY A 383 -14.75 -16.59 22.95
N LEU A 384 -15.86 -15.85 23.03
CA LEU A 384 -16.82 -15.83 24.14
C LEU A 384 -17.36 -17.23 24.54
N TYR A 385 -17.14 -18.26 23.72
CA TYR A 385 -17.53 -19.65 23.95
C TYR A 385 -16.40 -20.55 24.49
N GLN A 386 -15.29 -19.99 24.99
CA GLN A 386 -14.02 -20.66 25.32
C GLN A 386 -13.28 -21.29 24.12
N GLY A 387 -13.95 -21.48 22.98
CA GLY A 387 -13.31 -21.82 21.71
C GLY A 387 -12.37 -20.71 21.26
N LYS A 388 -11.11 -21.06 21.02
CA LYS A 388 -10.04 -20.13 20.65
C LYS A 388 -10.03 -19.91 19.14
N VAL A 389 -9.77 -18.67 18.73
CA VAL A 389 -9.55 -18.31 17.33
C VAL A 389 -8.12 -17.83 17.21
N PHE A 390 -7.38 -18.35 16.23
CA PHE A 390 -5.98 -18.00 16.05
C PHE A 390 -5.72 -17.41 14.66
N CYS A 391 -4.82 -16.42 14.61
CA CYS A 391 -4.38 -15.77 13.39
C CYS A 391 -2.94 -15.24 13.53
N PHE A 392 -2.30 -14.93 12.40
CA PHE A 392 -1.09 -14.09 12.43
C PHE A 392 -1.49 -12.62 12.48
N VAL A 393 -0.69 -11.78 13.16
CA VAL A 393 -0.97 -10.34 13.30
C VAL A 393 -1.08 -9.63 11.95
N HIS A 394 -0.42 -10.16 10.91
CA HIS A 394 -0.57 -9.70 9.54
C HIS A 394 -0.25 -10.80 8.53
N LEU A 395 -0.85 -10.74 7.34
CA LEU A 395 -0.57 -11.67 6.24
C LEU A 395 0.92 -11.69 5.86
N SER A 396 1.59 -10.55 5.86
CA SER A 396 3.04 -10.49 5.59
C SER A 396 3.92 -11.20 6.64
N LEU A 397 3.45 -11.35 7.89
CA LEU A 397 4.14 -12.16 8.91
C LEU A 397 3.93 -13.66 8.64
N GLN A 398 2.74 -14.05 8.18
CA GLN A 398 2.44 -15.39 7.68
C GLN A 398 3.29 -15.72 6.43
N GLU A 399 3.37 -14.83 5.45
CA GLU A 399 4.23 -14.99 4.26
C GLU A 399 5.71 -15.11 4.63
N HIS A 400 6.21 -14.32 5.59
CA HIS A 400 7.60 -14.40 6.04
C HIS A 400 7.91 -15.74 6.74
N LEU A 401 7.05 -16.18 7.67
CA LEU A 401 7.21 -17.46 8.35
C LEU A 401 7.04 -18.66 7.42
N ALA A 402 6.14 -18.55 6.42
CA ALA A 402 6.00 -19.55 5.36
C ALA A 402 7.28 -19.64 4.50
N ALA A 403 7.83 -18.49 4.09
CA ALA A 403 9.09 -18.43 3.33
C ALA A 403 10.27 -19.00 4.15
N LEU A 404 10.33 -18.69 5.44
CA LEU A 404 11.33 -19.22 6.36
C LEU A 404 11.20 -20.74 6.50
N TYR A 405 9.99 -21.28 6.66
CA TYR A 405 9.75 -22.73 6.69
C TYR A 405 10.19 -23.44 5.39
N VAL A 406 9.91 -22.84 4.23
CA VAL A 406 10.36 -23.36 2.92
C VAL A 406 11.89 -23.38 2.86
N HIS A 407 12.55 -22.29 3.26
CA HIS A 407 14.02 -22.16 3.26
C HIS A 407 14.68 -23.17 4.20
N LEU A 408 14.17 -23.33 5.43
CA LEU A 408 14.73 -24.25 6.42
C LEU A 408 14.45 -25.71 6.08
N SER A 409 13.25 -26.02 5.57
CA SER A 409 12.93 -27.38 5.08
C SER A 409 13.85 -27.80 3.94
N PHE A 410 14.22 -26.87 3.06
CA PHE A 410 15.17 -27.15 1.99
C PHE A 410 16.62 -27.22 2.49
N THR A 411 17.08 -26.27 3.30
CA THR A 411 18.50 -26.16 3.70
C THR A 411 18.94 -27.15 4.78
N ILE A 412 18.04 -27.50 5.72
CA ILE A 412 18.29 -28.48 6.79
C ILE A 412 17.83 -29.87 6.35
N ASN A 413 16.54 -30.00 6.01
CA ASN A 413 15.90 -31.30 5.78
C ASN A 413 16.01 -31.81 4.33
N ASN A 414 16.70 -31.08 3.44
CA ASN A 414 16.81 -31.36 1.99
C ASN A 414 15.44 -31.55 1.29
N ARG A 415 14.36 -31.00 1.87
CA ARG A 415 12.98 -31.19 1.43
C ARG A 415 12.47 -29.94 0.72
N ASN A 416 12.25 -30.04 -0.58
CA ASN A 416 11.41 -29.09 -1.30
C ASN A 416 9.95 -29.32 -0.90
N VAL A 417 9.28 -28.30 -0.37
CA VAL A 417 7.88 -28.39 0.11
C VAL A 417 6.84 -28.10 -0.99
N PHE A 418 7.27 -27.66 -2.18
CA PHE A 418 6.40 -27.55 -3.36
C PHE A 418 6.15 -28.92 -4.03
N ASP A 419 7.00 -29.91 -3.79
CA ASP A 419 6.87 -31.23 -4.40
C ASP A 419 5.78 -32.05 -3.70
N LYS A 420 4.69 -32.33 -4.43
CA LYS A 420 3.58 -33.16 -3.94
C LYS A 420 4.06 -34.59 -3.70
N ALA A 421 3.57 -35.22 -2.63
CA ALA A 421 4.02 -36.52 -2.12
C ALA A 421 3.76 -37.76 -3.03
N LYS A 422 3.54 -37.57 -4.33
CA LYS A 422 3.32 -38.63 -5.32
C LYS A 422 4.53 -38.91 -6.24
N GLU A 423 5.58 -38.09 -6.23
CA GLU A 423 6.80 -38.31 -7.03
C GLU A 423 7.93 -38.98 -6.21
N SER A 424 7.61 -40.11 -5.58
CA SER A 424 8.44 -40.84 -4.61
C SER A 424 9.64 -41.62 -5.18
N SER A 425 10.28 -41.13 -6.25
CA SER A 425 11.43 -41.81 -6.87
C SER A 425 12.53 -40.92 -7.48
N PHE A 426 12.28 -39.63 -7.77
CA PHE A 426 13.27 -38.75 -8.43
C PHE A 426 13.79 -37.57 -7.57
N SER A 427 13.22 -37.34 -6.39
CA SER A 427 13.47 -36.16 -5.54
C SER A 427 14.91 -36.01 -5.03
N ASN A 428 15.71 -37.08 -4.97
CA ASN A 428 17.14 -37.09 -4.58
C ASN A 428 18.07 -36.21 -5.46
N ARG A 429 17.56 -35.48 -6.47
CA ARG A 429 18.35 -34.69 -7.45
C ARG A 429 18.20 -33.15 -7.32
N MET A 430 17.76 -32.65 -6.15
CA MET A 430 17.60 -31.21 -5.86
C MET A 430 18.62 -30.60 -4.89
N ARG A 431 19.93 -30.91 -5.04
CA ARG A 431 21.03 -30.27 -4.27
C ARG A 431 21.33 -28.79 -4.62
N SER A 432 20.39 -28.01 -5.17
CA SER A 432 20.65 -26.60 -5.48
C SER A 432 19.45 -25.70 -5.22
N ILE A 433 19.65 -24.75 -4.31
CA ILE A 433 18.70 -23.71 -3.94
C ILE A 433 18.26 -22.83 -5.12
N SER A 434 19.09 -22.70 -6.17
CA SER A 434 18.69 -22.04 -7.42
C SER A 434 17.50 -22.73 -8.12
N LYS A 435 17.31 -24.05 -7.96
CA LYS A 435 16.11 -24.76 -8.46
C LYS A 435 14.87 -24.45 -7.62
N LEU A 436 15.02 -24.36 -6.29
CA LEU A 436 13.93 -23.96 -5.38
C LEU A 436 13.44 -22.54 -5.76
N HIS A 437 14.36 -21.62 -5.99
CA HIS A 437 14.04 -20.26 -6.46
C HIS A 437 13.34 -20.27 -7.82
N GLN A 438 13.82 -21.05 -8.79
CA GLN A 438 13.18 -21.18 -10.10
C GLN A 438 11.74 -21.74 -10.00
N ARG A 439 11.48 -22.68 -9.06
CA ARG A 439 10.13 -23.16 -8.76
C ARG A 439 9.27 -22.07 -8.14
N ALA A 440 9.73 -21.44 -7.05
CA ALA A 440 8.98 -20.38 -6.35
C ALA A 440 8.65 -19.19 -7.28
N VAL A 441 9.57 -18.79 -8.15
CA VAL A 441 9.33 -17.77 -9.20
C VAL A 441 8.22 -18.20 -10.17
N ASN A 442 8.15 -19.49 -10.54
CA ASN A 442 7.07 -19.97 -11.41
C ASN A 442 5.71 -20.01 -10.68
N GLU A 443 5.64 -20.53 -9.46
CA GLU A 443 4.41 -20.55 -8.64
C GLU A 443 3.82 -19.13 -8.47
N ALA A 444 4.66 -18.14 -8.15
CA ALA A 444 4.23 -16.74 -8.02
C ALA A 444 3.80 -16.11 -9.37
N LEU A 445 4.41 -16.51 -10.49
CA LEU A 445 3.99 -16.07 -11.82
C LEU A 445 2.70 -16.75 -12.30
N GLU A 446 2.41 -17.98 -11.85
CA GLU A 446 1.15 -18.68 -12.09
C GLU A 446 0.02 -18.11 -11.21
N SER A 447 0.35 -17.56 -10.02
CA SER A 447 -0.58 -16.82 -9.17
C SER A 447 -1.26 -15.67 -9.93
N LYS A 448 -2.59 -15.72 -10.07
CA LYS A 448 -3.38 -14.69 -10.74
C LYS A 448 -3.36 -13.38 -9.94
N ASN A 449 -3.82 -13.43 -8.69
CA ASN A 449 -3.84 -12.28 -7.79
C ASN A 449 -2.47 -11.89 -7.23
N GLY A 450 -1.51 -12.82 -7.12
CA GLY A 450 -0.19 -12.55 -6.54
C GLY A 450 -0.07 -12.81 -5.06
N HIS A 451 -0.90 -13.68 -4.48
CA HIS A 451 -0.83 -14.07 -3.06
C HIS A 451 0.47 -14.80 -2.65
N LEU A 452 1.44 -14.94 -3.56
CA LEU A 452 2.78 -15.47 -3.33
C LEU A 452 3.87 -14.43 -3.62
N ASP A 453 3.51 -13.19 -3.94
CA ASP A 453 4.45 -12.17 -4.42
C ASP A 453 5.43 -11.72 -3.32
N LEU A 454 4.95 -11.47 -2.09
CA LEU A 454 5.79 -11.05 -0.97
C LEU A 454 6.44 -12.26 -0.27
N PHE A 455 5.76 -13.40 -0.20
CA PHE A 455 6.36 -14.71 0.08
C PHE A 455 7.58 -15.02 -0.82
N LEU A 456 7.52 -14.74 -2.12
CA LEU A 456 8.65 -14.91 -3.04
C LEU A 456 9.81 -13.95 -2.70
N ARG A 457 9.50 -12.66 -2.45
CA ARG A 457 10.49 -11.66 -1.99
C ARG A 457 11.25 -12.18 -0.76
N PHE A 458 10.53 -12.74 0.22
CA PHE A 458 11.13 -13.32 1.42
C PHE A 458 11.98 -14.57 1.13
N ILE A 459 11.55 -15.55 0.33
CA ILE A 459 12.37 -16.74 0.01
C ILE A 459 13.72 -16.33 -0.59
N LEU A 460 13.69 -15.38 -1.53
CA LEU A 460 14.88 -14.93 -2.24
C LEU A 460 15.81 -14.11 -1.34
N GLY A 461 15.25 -13.18 -0.56
CA GLY A 461 16.02 -12.39 0.41
C GLY A 461 16.62 -13.25 1.52
N LEU A 462 15.92 -14.29 2.01
CA LEU A 462 16.41 -15.16 3.08
C LEU A 462 17.71 -15.84 2.67
N SER A 463 17.85 -16.23 1.40
CA SER A 463 19.03 -16.89 0.85
C SER A 463 20.29 -16.00 0.75
N VAL A 464 20.18 -14.69 1.00
CA VAL A 464 21.34 -13.77 1.01
C VAL A 464 22.15 -13.97 2.29
N GLU A 465 23.48 -13.90 2.18
CA GLU A 465 24.42 -14.18 3.29
C GLU A 465 24.21 -13.32 4.54
N SER A 466 23.81 -12.05 4.38
CA SER A 466 23.46 -11.18 5.50
C SER A 466 22.25 -11.71 6.28
N ASN A 467 21.19 -12.15 5.59
CA ASN A 467 20.04 -12.78 6.22
C ASN A 467 20.37 -14.16 6.82
N GLN A 468 21.19 -14.99 6.15
CA GLN A 468 21.68 -16.24 6.75
C GLN A 468 22.48 -16.00 8.04
N THR A 469 23.25 -14.92 8.10
CA THR A 469 24.00 -14.50 9.31
C THR A 469 23.06 -14.03 10.43
N LEU A 470 21.89 -13.48 10.10
CA LEU A 470 20.83 -13.17 11.07
C LEU A 470 20.10 -14.43 11.54
N LEU A 471 19.76 -15.38 10.66
CA LEU A 471 19.10 -16.63 11.05
C LEU A 471 19.92 -17.48 12.03
N ARG A 472 21.25 -17.42 11.95
CA ARG A 472 22.15 -18.05 12.95
C ARG A 472 22.02 -17.50 14.38
N LYS A 473 21.30 -16.40 14.58
CA LYS A 473 20.93 -15.87 15.91
C LYS A 473 19.61 -16.47 16.44
N LEU A 474 18.81 -17.08 15.58
CA LEU A 474 17.52 -17.71 15.91
C LEU A 474 17.63 -19.24 15.99
N LEU A 475 18.51 -19.83 15.17
CA LEU A 475 18.52 -21.27 14.88
C LEU A 475 19.92 -21.82 15.06
N THR A 476 20.03 -22.92 15.80
CA THR A 476 21.31 -23.59 16.09
C THR A 476 21.86 -24.34 14.89
N GLN A 477 20.98 -24.78 13.97
CA GLN A 477 21.35 -25.50 12.76
C GLN A 477 21.00 -24.68 11.51
N THR A 478 22.02 -24.28 10.74
CA THR A 478 21.86 -23.77 9.36
C THR A 478 22.69 -24.64 8.41
N GLY A 479 22.02 -25.49 7.63
CA GLY A 479 22.67 -26.41 6.70
C GLY A 479 23.39 -25.69 5.55
N SER A 480 24.56 -26.19 5.15
CA SER A 480 25.40 -25.58 4.11
C SER A 480 24.91 -25.92 2.70
N CYS A 481 24.01 -25.08 2.16
CA CYS A 481 23.64 -25.11 0.75
C CYS A 481 24.61 -24.32 -0.14
N SER A 482 24.98 -24.86 -1.30
CA SER A 482 25.76 -24.15 -2.31
C SER A 482 24.90 -23.07 -3.00
N TYR A 483 24.87 -21.87 -2.42
CA TYR A 483 24.19 -20.73 -3.00
C TYR A 483 24.91 -20.21 -4.25
N ASN A 484 24.14 -19.88 -5.28
CA ASN A 484 24.61 -19.22 -6.48
C ASN A 484 23.53 -18.21 -6.89
N SER A 485 23.75 -16.96 -6.50
CA SER A 485 22.87 -15.82 -6.80
C SER A 485 22.71 -15.64 -8.31
N GLU A 486 23.80 -15.68 -9.07
CA GLU A 486 23.84 -15.44 -10.51
C GLU A 486 22.80 -16.27 -11.29
N LYS A 487 22.71 -17.58 -11.06
CA LYS A 487 21.70 -18.45 -11.70
C LYS A 487 20.25 -18.12 -11.33
N THR A 488 20.05 -17.47 -10.18
CA THR A 488 18.73 -16.98 -9.73
C THR A 488 18.44 -15.63 -10.39
N VAL A 489 19.37 -14.68 -10.31
CA VAL A 489 19.31 -13.34 -10.91
C VAL A 489 19.06 -13.41 -12.41
N GLN A 490 19.84 -14.19 -13.16
CA GLN A 490 19.67 -14.32 -14.62
C GLN A 490 18.32 -14.96 -15.01
N TYR A 491 17.78 -15.85 -14.16
CA TYR A 491 16.45 -16.41 -14.37
C TYR A 491 15.34 -15.35 -14.12
N ILE A 492 15.47 -14.57 -13.04
CA ILE A 492 14.54 -13.48 -12.72
C ILE A 492 14.57 -12.41 -13.81
N LYS A 493 15.76 -11.97 -14.25
CA LYS A 493 15.90 -11.06 -15.40
C LYS A 493 15.21 -11.60 -16.66
N LYS A 494 15.45 -12.86 -17.02
CA LYS A 494 14.75 -13.50 -18.16
C LYS A 494 13.22 -13.50 -17.99
N LYS A 495 12.72 -13.70 -16.77
CA LYS A 495 11.28 -13.67 -16.45
C LYS A 495 10.70 -12.25 -16.42
N ILE A 496 11.47 -11.21 -16.12
CA ILE A 496 11.05 -9.81 -16.26
C ILE A 496 10.91 -9.46 -17.74
N TRP A 497 11.93 -9.75 -18.56
CA TRP A 497 11.91 -9.39 -19.98
C TRP A 497 10.87 -10.16 -20.81
N GLY A 498 10.50 -11.37 -20.39
CA GLY A 498 9.48 -12.21 -21.05
C GLY A 498 8.09 -12.19 -20.41
N ASN A 499 7.69 -11.09 -19.76
CA ASN A 499 6.41 -10.99 -19.04
C ASN A 499 5.66 -9.69 -19.38
N HIS A 500 4.40 -9.82 -19.76
CA HIS A 500 3.58 -8.71 -20.24
C HIS A 500 2.81 -7.98 -19.13
N SER A 501 2.69 -8.55 -17.92
CA SER A 501 2.09 -7.86 -16.75
C SER A 501 3.13 -6.95 -16.08
N PRO A 502 2.87 -5.63 -15.95
CA PRO A 502 3.72 -4.73 -15.19
C PRO A 502 3.86 -5.16 -13.73
N GLU A 503 2.78 -5.62 -13.10
CA GLU A 503 2.68 -5.92 -11.66
C GLU A 503 3.56 -7.11 -11.28
N LYS A 504 3.49 -8.18 -12.08
CA LYS A 504 4.37 -9.34 -11.92
C LYS A 504 5.83 -8.98 -12.20
N SER A 505 6.10 -8.08 -13.15
CA SER A 505 7.45 -7.62 -13.46
C SER A 505 8.03 -6.69 -12.38
N ILE A 506 7.20 -5.85 -11.78
CA ILE A 506 7.49 -5.04 -10.59
C ILE A 506 7.82 -5.94 -9.40
N ASN A 507 7.02 -6.98 -9.16
CA ASN A 507 7.30 -7.94 -8.11
C ASN A 507 8.67 -8.62 -8.29
N LEU A 508 9.01 -9.02 -9.52
CA LEU A 508 10.32 -9.58 -9.84
C LEU A 508 11.46 -8.56 -9.72
N PHE A 509 11.23 -7.26 -9.93
CA PHE A 509 12.21 -6.22 -9.64
C PHE A 509 12.44 -6.08 -8.12
N HIS A 510 11.39 -6.06 -7.31
CA HIS A 510 11.53 -6.13 -5.84
C HIS A 510 12.27 -7.41 -5.39
N CYS A 511 12.11 -8.53 -6.10
CA CYS A 511 12.87 -9.75 -5.84
C CYS A 511 14.38 -9.60 -6.12
N LEU A 512 14.80 -8.80 -7.11
CA LEU A 512 16.22 -8.47 -7.32
C LEU A 512 16.74 -7.55 -6.19
N ASN A 513 15.93 -6.59 -5.74
CA ASN A 513 16.30 -5.72 -4.61
C ASN A 513 16.51 -6.52 -3.30
N GLU A 514 15.67 -7.52 -3.01
CA GLU A 514 15.86 -8.42 -1.85
C GLU A 514 17.10 -9.32 -2.00
N LEU A 515 17.53 -9.63 -3.23
CA LEU A 515 18.78 -10.33 -3.54
C LEU A 515 20.03 -9.42 -3.49
N GLY A 516 19.84 -8.09 -3.42
CA GLY A 516 20.92 -7.10 -3.53
C GLY A 516 21.46 -6.90 -4.95
N ASP A 517 20.69 -7.24 -5.99
CA ASP A 517 21.11 -7.09 -7.39
C ASP A 517 20.63 -5.79 -8.05
N ASP A 518 21.47 -4.76 -8.01
CA ASP A 518 21.26 -3.52 -8.78
C ASP A 518 21.54 -3.67 -10.29
N SER A 519 22.06 -4.81 -10.76
CA SER A 519 22.62 -4.86 -12.12
C SER A 519 21.58 -4.72 -13.23
N LEU A 520 20.31 -5.10 -13.00
CA LEU A 520 19.21 -4.78 -13.93
C LEU A 520 18.93 -3.27 -14.00
N LEU A 521 18.95 -2.57 -12.86
CA LEU A 521 18.80 -1.11 -12.81
C LEU A 521 19.96 -0.43 -13.57
N GLN A 522 21.18 -0.93 -13.40
CA GLN A 522 22.36 -0.44 -14.13
C GLN A 522 22.26 -0.69 -15.64
N GLU A 523 21.83 -1.88 -16.07
CA GLU A 523 21.57 -2.21 -17.49
C GLU A 523 20.54 -1.24 -18.11
N ILE A 524 19.42 -0.98 -17.41
CA ILE A 524 18.39 -0.04 -17.86
C ILE A 524 18.92 1.40 -17.88
N GLN A 525 19.64 1.85 -16.85
CA GLN A 525 20.25 3.18 -16.85
C GLN A 525 21.27 3.36 -17.98
N CYS A 526 22.08 2.35 -18.29
CA CYS A 526 23.01 2.35 -19.42
C CYS A 526 22.27 2.38 -20.76
N TYR A 527 21.16 1.65 -20.90
CA TYR A 527 20.30 1.70 -22.08
C TYR A 527 19.73 3.11 -22.30
N LEU A 528 19.20 3.75 -21.27
CA LEU A 528 18.71 5.13 -21.31
C LEU A 528 19.82 6.13 -21.68
N LYS A 529 20.98 6.06 -21.00
CA LYS A 529 22.15 6.91 -21.27
C LYS A 529 22.69 6.73 -22.71
N SER A 530 22.49 5.56 -23.32
CA SER A 530 22.88 5.30 -24.71
C SER A 530 21.96 5.91 -25.78
N GLY A 531 20.80 6.47 -25.40
CA GLY A 531 19.84 7.11 -26.31
C GLY A 531 18.99 6.15 -27.14
N LYS A 532 19.33 4.85 -27.21
CA LYS A 532 18.63 3.80 -28.00
C LYS A 532 17.13 3.70 -27.76
N ILE A 533 16.63 4.14 -26.59
CA ILE A 533 15.19 4.20 -26.32
C ILE A 533 14.42 5.07 -27.32
N ARG A 534 15.06 6.07 -27.96
CA ARG A 534 14.48 6.87 -29.04
C ARG A 534 14.19 6.07 -30.32
N GLU A 535 14.94 5.00 -30.55
CA GLU A 535 14.82 4.10 -31.70
C GLU A 535 13.79 2.97 -31.44
N THR A 536 13.12 2.98 -30.28
CA THR A 536 12.35 1.84 -29.75
C THR A 536 10.87 2.17 -29.54
N LYS A 537 9.98 1.38 -30.14
CA LYS A 537 8.52 1.43 -29.94
C LYS A 537 8.13 0.63 -28.68
N LEU A 538 8.26 1.23 -27.49
CA LEU A 538 7.86 0.58 -26.24
C LEU A 538 6.33 0.39 -26.13
N SER A 539 5.91 -0.80 -25.69
CA SER A 539 4.52 -1.14 -25.37
C SER A 539 4.05 -0.46 -24.06
N SER A 540 2.73 -0.48 -23.79
CA SER A 540 2.17 0.13 -22.58
C SER A 540 2.79 -0.45 -21.30
N SER A 541 2.91 -1.77 -21.20
CA SER A 541 3.49 -2.43 -20.03
C SER A 541 4.99 -2.16 -19.87
N GLN A 542 5.73 -2.06 -20.97
CA GLN A 542 7.14 -1.63 -20.95
C GLN A 542 7.30 -0.17 -20.47
N TRP A 543 6.39 0.73 -20.86
CA TRP A 543 6.35 2.09 -20.31
C TRP A 543 6.05 2.07 -18.80
N SER A 544 5.05 1.31 -18.34
CA SER A 544 4.74 1.19 -16.91
C SER A 544 5.89 0.63 -16.08
N ALA A 545 6.60 -0.38 -16.60
CA ALA A 545 7.79 -0.94 -15.95
C ALA A 545 8.95 0.08 -15.90
N LEU A 546 9.20 0.80 -17.01
CA LEU A 546 10.22 1.85 -17.08
C LEU A 546 9.92 3.01 -16.11
N VAL A 547 8.66 3.47 -16.05
CA VAL A 547 8.20 4.49 -15.10
C VAL A 547 8.46 4.04 -13.67
N TYR A 548 8.10 2.80 -13.33
CA TYR A 548 8.37 2.24 -12.02
C TYR A 548 9.88 2.24 -11.71
N VAL A 549 10.74 1.73 -12.61
CA VAL A 549 12.21 1.69 -12.40
C VAL A 549 12.80 3.09 -12.21
N LEU A 550 12.28 4.11 -12.89
CA LEU A 550 12.66 5.51 -12.70
C LEU A 550 12.20 6.07 -11.34
N LEU A 551 11.06 5.62 -10.81
CA LEU A 551 10.49 6.04 -9.52
C LEU A 551 11.02 5.26 -8.29
N THR A 552 11.63 4.10 -8.51
CA THR A 552 12.22 3.24 -7.46
C THR A 552 13.74 3.29 -7.37
N SER A 553 14.42 3.87 -8.35
CA SER A 553 15.85 4.20 -8.31
C SER A 553 16.21 5.01 -7.05
N GLU A 554 17.07 4.47 -6.17
CA GLU A 554 17.58 5.20 -4.99
C GLU A 554 18.42 6.44 -5.40
N GLN A 555 19.00 6.42 -6.60
CA GLN A 555 19.62 7.59 -7.21
C GLN A 555 18.53 8.58 -7.64
N LYS A 556 18.38 9.67 -6.89
CA LYS A 556 17.43 10.75 -7.18
C LYS A 556 17.77 11.44 -8.50
N MET A 557 16.80 11.51 -9.40
CA MET A 557 16.90 12.33 -10.62
C MET A 557 16.64 13.81 -10.28
N ASP A 558 17.70 14.51 -9.87
CA ASP A 558 17.65 15.96 -9.62
C ASP A 558 17.29 16.76 -10.88
N VAL A 559 17.61 16.22 -12.06
CA VAL A 559 17.23 16.75 -13.38
C VAL A 559 16.74 15.59 -14.26
N PHE A 560 15.46 15.62 -14.66
CA PHE A 560 14.91 14.66 -15.63
C PHE A 560 14.84 15.28 -17.03
N ASP A 561 15.39 14.62 -18.04
CA ASP A 561 15.46 15.14 -19.41
C ASP A 561 14.52 14.38 -20.34
N LEU A 562 13.31 14.93 -20.53
CA LEU A 562 12.27 14.34 -21.38
C LEU A 562 12.75 14.13 -22.83
N LYS A 563 13.76 14.90 -23.29
CA LYS A 563 14.33 14.75 -24.64
C LYS A 563 14.99 13.40 -24.86
N GLN A 564 15.36 12.66 -23.80
CA GLN A 564 15.99 11.34 -23.93
C GLN A 564 14.99 10.26 -24.36
N PHE A 565 13.69 10.48 -24.12
CA PHE A 565 12.61 9.52 -24.37
C PHE A 565 11.79 9.82 -25.63
N ILE A 566 11.95 11.02 -26.20
CA ILE A 566 11.33 11.44 -27.46
C ILE A 566 12.24 11.04 -28.62
N GLY A 567 11.72 10.22 -29.54
CA GLY A 567 12.37 9.78 -30.76
C GLY A 567 11.43 9.82 -31.96
N GLU A 568 11.90 9.38 -33.13
CA GLU A 568 11.16 9.48 -34.39
C GLU A 568 9.81 8.75 -34.36
N GLN A 569 9.73 7.66 -33.59
CA GLN A 569 8.54 6.81 -33.46
C GLN A 569 7.64 7.20 -32.26
N THR A 570 8.00 8.20 -31.44
CA THR A 570 7.30 8.53 -30.18
C THR A 570 6.92 10.01 -30.07
N LYS A 571 5.62 10.31 -30.24
CA LYS A 571 5.08 11.68 -30.05
C LYS A 571 5.33 12.19 -28.63
N ALA A 572 5.79 13.44 -28.53
CA ALA A 572 6.16 14.09 -27.27
C ALA A 572 5.04 14.06 -26.21
N ASP A 573 3.79 14.24 -26.61
CA ASP A 573 2.64 14.24 -25.70
C ASP A 573 2.39 12.86 -25.08
N LYS A 574 2.56 11.78 -25.88
CA LYS A 574 2.42 10.39 -25.40
C LYS A 574 3.57 10.02 -24.46
N VAL A 575 4.79 10.50 -24.76
CA VAL A 575 5.96 10.35 -23.86
C VAL A 575 5.72 11.10 -22.54
N LEU A 576 5.16 12.31 -22.57
CA LEU A 576 4.82 13.08 -21.37
C LEU A 576 3.70 12.43 -20.56
N GLN A 577 2.64 11.93 -21.21
CA GLN A 577 1.57 11.18 -20.55
C GLN A 577 2.12 9.94 -19.81
N ASN A 578 2.92 9.12 -20.50
CA ASN A 578 3.50 7.92 -19.92
C ASN A 578 4.46 8.25 -18.75
N LEU A 579 5.28 9.30 -18.87
CA LEU A 579 6.28 9.68 -17.87
C LEU A 579 5.77 10.70 -16.83
N LEU A 580 4.47 11.02 -16.80
CA LEU A 580 3.92 12.12 -16.00
C LEU A 580 4.23 12.01 -14.50
N LEU A 581 4.26 10.79 -13.96
CA LEU A 581 4.62 10.52 -12.57
C LEU A 581 6.09 10.84 -12.28
N VAL A 582 7.00 10.42 -13.16
CA VAL A 582 8.44 10.73 -13.07
C VAL A 582 8.65 12.24 -13.15
N VAL A 583 7.92 12.92 -14.04
CA VAL A 583 7.94 14.39 -14.21
C VAL A 583 7.45 15.13 -12.96
N LYS A 584 6.45 14.60 -12.23
CA LYS A 584 5.95 15.18 -10.97
C LYS A 584 6.93 15.00 -9.81
N GLU A 585 7.57 13.83 -9.68
CA GLU A 585 8.53 13.54 -8.61
C GLU A 585 9.93 14.17 -8.85
N SER A 586 10.21 14.61 -10.07
CA SER A 586 11.49 15.22 -10.45
C SER A 586 11.64 16.65 -9.94
N ARG A 587 12.76 16.94 -9.27
CA ARG A 587 13.10 18.28 -8.75
C ARG A 587 13.20 19.36 -9.83
N SER A 588 13.64 18.99 -11.02
CA SER A 588 13.66 19.85 -12.21
C SER A 588 13.56 19.01 -13.48
N VAL A 589 12.99 19.59 -14.54
CA VAL A 589 12.72 18.89 -15.81
C VAL A 589 13.23 19.71 -16.98
N ARG A 590 14.09 19.11 -17.81
CA ARG A 590 14.56 19.69 -19.08
C ARG A 590 13.58 19.31 -20.18
N SER A 591 13.01 20.33 -20.82
CA SER A 591 11.96 20.19 -21.84
C SER A 591 12.41 20.73 -23.21
N LEU A 592 11.60 20.46 -24.24
CA LEU A 592 11.78 20.92 -25.62
C LEU A 592 10.86 22.14 -25.89
N ARG A 593 11.23 23.00 -26.86
CA ARG A 593 10.58 24.30 -27.17
C ARG A 593 9.10 24.22 -27.62
N VAL A 594 8.47 23.05 -27.59
CA VAL A 594 7.18 22.76 -28.23
C VAL A 594 5.99 22.82 -27.26
N PHE A 595 6.21 22.65 -25.95
CA PHE A 595 5.12 22.44 -24.96
C PHE A 595 4.25 23.67 -24.61
N VAL A 596 4.39 24.79 -25.32
CA VAL A 596 3.69 26.06 -25.04
C VAL A 596 2.16 25.92 -25.09
N HIS A 597 1.62 24.97 -25.86
CA HIS A 597 0.18 24.81 -26.03
C HIS A 597 -0.51 23.92 -24.97
N CYS A 598 0.24 23.15 -24.18
CA CYS A 598 -0.31 22.20 -23.20
C CYS A 598 0.06 22.55 -21.73
N SER A 599 0.89 23.58 -21.53
CA SER A 599 1.50 23.89 -20.22
C SER A 599 0.57 24.45 -19.15
N LEU A 600 -0.64 24.93 -19.50
CA LEU A 600 -1.55 25.60 -18.55
C LEU A 600 -2.03 24.70 -17.39
N CYS A 601 -2.15 23.39 -17.61
CA CYS A 601 -2.52 22.43 -16.55
C CYS A 601 -1.33 22.03 -15.64
N ILE A 602 -0.10 22.17 -16.12
CA ILE A 602 1.12 21.63 -15.47
C ILE A 602 1.82 22.68 -14.60
N CYS A 603 1.72 23.97 -14.96
CA CYS A 603 2.45 25.06 -14.29
C CYS A 603 2.02 25.38 -12.84
N LYS A 604 1.00 24.72 -12.27
CA LYS A 604 0.60 24.93 -10.87
C LYS A 604 1.51 24.23 -9.83
N SER A 605 2.41 23.32 -10.24
CA SER A 605 3.17 22.48 -9.30
C SER A 605 4.68 22.31 -9.59
N LEU A 606 5.21 22.85 -10.69
CA LEU A 606 6.58 22.61 -11.13
C LEU A 606 7.39 23.90 -11.32
N ARG A 607 8.61 23.95 -10.77
CA ARG A 607 9.64 24.95 -11.13
C ARG A 607 10.24 24.61 -12.50
N VAL A 608 9.49 24.87 -13.56
CA VAL A 608 9.97 24.69 -14.94
C VAL A 608 11.00 25.78 -15.27
N PHE A 609 12.27 25.40 -15.39
CA PHE A 609 13.31 26.27 -15.94
C PHE A 609 13.12 26.39 -17.47
N VAL A 610 12.39 27.42 -17.88
CA VAL A 610 12.38 27.89 -19.27
C VAL A 610 13.56 28.84 -19.46
N ASP A 611 14.39 28.55 -20.45
CA ASP A 611 15.63 29.28 -20.72
C ASP A 611 15.32 30.72 -21.18
N PHE A 612 15.77 31.72 -20.40
CA PHE A 612 15.14 33.05 -20.38
C PHE A 612 15.30 33.82 -21.71
N GLU A 613 16.42 33.62 -22.41
CA GLU A 613 16.64 34.19 -23.75
C GLU A 613 15.62 33.67 -24.78
N THR A 614 15.19 32.40 -24.65
CA THR A 614 14.27 31.76 -25.59
C THR A 614 12.82 32.25 -25.45
N PHE A 615 12.45 32.79 -24.29
CA PHE A 615 11.14 33.42 -24.08
C PHE A 615 11.01 34.72 -24.89
N GLN A 616 12.06 35.54 -24.94
CA GLN A 616 12.05 36.78 -25.74
C GLN A 616 11.99 36.50 -27.25
N ALA A 617 12.74 35.51 -27.73
CA ALA A 617 12.72 35.10 -29.14
C ALA A 617 11.31 34.69 -29.59
N SER A 618 10.65 33.83 -28.81
CA SER A 618 9.27 33.38 -29.08
C SER A 618 8.27 34.54 -29.08
N ARG A 619 8.44 35.50 -28.15
CA ARG A 619 7.57 36.69 -28.05
C ARG A 619 7.68 37.61 -29.27
N ARG A 620 8.89 37.81 -29.83
CA ARG A 620 9.07 38.56 -31.09
C ARG A 620 8.37 37.89 -32.27
N THR A 621 8.50 36.57 -32.43
CA THR A 621 7.90 35.83 -33.55
C THR A 621 6.35 35.88 -33.52
N LEU A 622 5.75 35.83 -32.33
CA LEU A 622 4.30 36.01 -32.15
C LEU A 622 3.85 37.45 -32.42
N ILE A 623 4.58 38.45 -31.94
CA ILE A 623 4.24 39.87 -32.17
C ILE A 623 4.30 40.22 -33.66
N HIS A 624 5.31 39.76 -34.42
CA HIS A 624 5.36 40.01 -35.86
C HIS A 624 4.14 39.43 -36.61
N LYS A 625 3.79 38.15 -36.37
CA LYS A 625 2.60 37.53 -36.98
C LYS A 625 1.28 38.23 -36.59
N TRP A 626 1.22 38.83 -35.40
CA TRP A 626 0.05 39.59 -34.95
C TRP A 626 -0.02 40.97 -35.62
N MET A 627 1.11 41.68 -35.75
CA MET A 627 1.20 42.98 -36.41
C MET A 627 0.92 42.91 -37.93
N ASP A 628 1.40 41.86 -38.61
CA ASP A 628 1.09 41.64 -40.04
C ASP A 628 -0.40 41.36 -40.29
N SER A 629 -1.17 41.02 -39.23
CA SER A 629 -2.61 40.72 -39.31
C SER A 629 -3.52 41.92 -39.07
N THR A 630 -2.99 43.10 -38.75
CA THR A 630 -3.79 44.29 -38.38
C THR A 630 -3.40 45.55 -39.16
N HIS A 631 -4.04 45.79 -40.30
CA HIS A 631 -4.00 47.07 -41.00
C HIS A 631 -4.64 48.19 -40.15
N LEU A 632 -3.83 49.07 -39.56
CA LEU A 632 -4.28 50.36 -39.01
C LEU A 632 -3.19 51.43 -39.11
N LEU A 633 -3.58 52.63 -39.53
CA LEU A 633 -2.67 53.73 -39.91
C LEU A 633 -2.37 54.66 -38.73
N LEU A 634 -1.10 54.77 -38.32
CA LEU A 634 -0.59 55.94 -37.59
C LEU A 634 0.82 56.34 -38.10
N LYS A 635 1.06 57.65 -38.19
CA LYS A 635 2.32 58.25 -38.68
C LYS A 635 3.35 58.43 -37.53
N PRO A 636 4.66 58.46 -37.83
CA PRO A 636 5.70 58.42 -36.81
C PRO A 636 6.02 59.78 -36.18
N VAL A 637 6.40 59.75 -34.89
CA VAL A 637 7.13 60.84 -34.23
C VAL A 637 8.58 60.38 -34.01
N ARG A 638 9.56 61.20 -34.38
CA ARG A 638 10.99 60.92 -34.18
C ARG A 638 11.44 61.42 -32.81
N TYR A 639 12.25 60.63 -32.09
CA TYR A 639 13.20 61.16 -31.11
C TYR A 639 14.53 60.38 -31.12
N ARG A 640 15.61 61.11 -30.81
CA ARG A 640 17.05 60.76 -30.74
C ARG A 640 17.69 61.94 -29.95
N PRO A 641 18.95 61.92 -29.45
CA PRO A 641 20.03 60.93 -29.63
C PRO A 641 20.89 60.65 -28.35
N ARG A 642 22.08 60.02 -28.54
CA ARG A 642 23.26 59.92 -27.62
C ARG A 642 23.09 59.00 -26.40
N GLY A 643 24.15 58.43 -25.81
CA GLY A 643 25.59 58.49 -26.15
C GLY A 643 26.43 57.45 -25.37
N ALA A 644 27.75 57.46 -25.55
CA ALA A 644 28.74 56.64 -24.81
C ALA A 644 28.79 57.02 -23.29
N ASP A 645 29.41 56.27 -22.36
CA ASP A 645 30.49 55.25 -22.48
C ASP A 645 30.25 54.08 -21.47
N GLN A 646 31.15 53.27 -20.87
CA GLN A 646 32.62 53.24 -20.70
C GLN A 646 33.16 51.79 -20.43
N SER A 647 34.47 51.64 -20.26
CA SER A 647 35.27 50.40 -20.21
C SER A 647 35.62 49.85 -18.81
N LEU A 648 35.93 48.54 -18.71
CA LEU A 648 37.16 48.03 -18.04
C LEU A 648 37.46 46.53 -18.35
N HIS A 649 38.59 46.01 -17.85
CA HIS A 649 39.35 44.91 -18.48
C HIS A 649 39.16 43.49 -17.92
N VAL A 650 39.14 42.53 -18.86
CA VAL A 650 39.93 41.27 -18.93
C VAL A 650 40.50 40.66 -17.63
N LEU A 651 40.17 39.39 -17.37
CA LEU A 651 41.17 38.34 -17.05
C LEU A 651 40.62 36.91 -17.21
N ALA A 652 41.51 36.01 -17.64
CA ALA A 652 41.39 34.54 -17.73
C ALA A 652 42.84 33.97 -17.67
N PRO A 653 43.11 32.65 -17.60
CA PRO A 653 42.20 31.49 -17.52
C PRO A 653 42.55 30.54 -16.34
N THR A 654 41.94 29.34 -16.30
CA THR A 654 42.69 28.07 -16.12
C THR A 654 41.81 26.84 -16.42
N ASN A 655 42.43 25.78 -16.95
CA ASN A 655 41.79 24.48 -17.13
C ASN A 655 42.02 23.58 -15.91
N HIS A 656 41.03 22.77 -15.53
CA HIS A 656 41.27 21.49 -14.89
C HIS A 656 40.35 20.41 -15.47
N VAL A 657 40.98 19.40 -16.09
CA VAL A 657 40.32 18.18 -16.57
C VAL A 657 40.52 17.10 -15.52
N LEU A 658 39.45 16.37 -15.20
CA LEU A 658 39.48 15.13 -14.42
C LEU A 658 38.70 14.03 -15.17
N PRO A 659 39.03 12.74 -14.95
CA PRO A 659 38.94 11.75 -16.03
C PRO A 659 37.55 11.14 -16.26
N TYR A 660 37.31 10.75 -17.51
CA TYR A 660 36.23 9.84 -17.90
C TYR A 660 36.54 8.42 -17.38
N ASN A 661 35.68 7.88 -16.50
CA ASN A 661 35.63 6.43 -16.28
C ASN A 661 34.98 5.76 -17.51
N GLN A 662 35.75 4.98 -18.25
CA GLN A 662 35.25 4.20 -19.37
C GLN A 662 34.32 3.08 -18.87
N CYS A 663 33.10 3.02 -19.40
CA CYS A 663 32.20 1.90 -19.16
C CYS A 663 32.66 0.72 -20.03
N GLY A 664 33.15 -0.35 -19.40
CA GLY A 664 33.69 -1.51 -20.10
C GLY A 664 32.64 -2.20 -20.98
N THR A 665 33.00 -2.47 -22.24
CA THR A 665 32.11 -3.08 -23.24
C THR A 665 31.84 -4.56 -22.96
N SER A 666 30.87 -4.84 -22.09
CA SER A 666 30.36 -6.21 -21.90
C SER A 666 29.59 -6.68 -23.14
N ARG A 667 29.59 -8.00 -23.40
CA ARG A 667 28.97 -8.61 -24.59
C ARG A 667 27.44 -8.51 -24.63
N ASN A 668 26.78 -8.01 -23.58
CA ASN A 668 25.32 -8.07 -23.44
C ASN A 668 24.57 -6.92 -24.16
N SER A 669 25.27 -5.89 -24.63
CA SER A 669 24.64 -4.74 -25.33
C SER A 669 23.89 -5.14 -26.62
N GLY A 670 24.24 -6.27 -27.23
CA GLY A 670 23.51 -6.86 -28.36
C GLY A 670 22.17 -7.52 -27.97
N GLN A 671 22.04 -8.03 -26.75
CA GLN A 671 20.81 -8.70 -26.29
C GLN A 671 19.67 -7.69 -26.08
N LEU A 672 19.90 -6.59 -25.35
CA LEU A 672 18.89 -5.53 -25.21
C LEU A 672 18.43 -5.00 -26.59
N THR A 673 19.35 -4.81 -27.53
CA THR A 673 19.04 -4.28 -28.88
C THR A 673 18.29 -5.28 -29.77
N SER A 674 18.22 -6.56 -29.39
CA SER A 674 17.43 -7.59 -30.09
C SER A 674 16.11 -7.91 -29.38
N LEU A 675 16.07 -7.93 -28.05
CA LEU A 675 14.82 -8.12 -27.29
C LEU A 675 13.84 -6.95 -27.46
N PHE A 676 14.33 -5.70 -27.56
CA PHE A 676 13.47 -4.53 -27.85
C PHE A 676 12.96 -4.47 -29.31
N LYS A 677 13.14 -5.53 -30.12
CA LYS A 677 12.73 -5.61 -31.53
C LYS A 677 11.90 -6.87 -31.88
N MET A 678 11.42 -7.63 -30.90
CA MET A 678 10.56 -8.79 -31.14
C MET A 678 9.08 -8.50 -30.82
N ASP A 679 8.21 -9.24 -31.52
CA ASP A 679 6.76 -9.35 -31.38
C ASP A 679 5.90 -8.11 -31.76
N ASP A 680 5.70 -7.92 -33.07
CA ASP A 680 4.42 -7.42 -33.62
C ASP A 680 3.62 -8.65 -34.13
N GLN A 681 2.58 -9.09 -33.40
CA GLN A 681 1.51 -9.98 -33.91
C GLN A 681 0.21 -9.80 -33.11
N ASP A 682 -0.92 -10.02 -33.78
CA ASP A 682 -2.28 -9.52 -33.50
C ASP A 682 -2.83 -9.53 -32.05
N SER A 683 -3.45 -8.41 -31.68
CA SER A 683 -4.89 -8.36 -31.33
C SER A 683 -5.43 -6.92 -31.39
N GLY A 684 -6.64 -6.72 -31.92
CA GLY A 684 -7.26 -5.39 -32.09
C GLY A 684 -8.42 -5.11 -31.13
N ASN A 685 -8.84 -3.83 -31.06
CA ASN A 685 -9.83 -3.23 -30.15
C ASN A 685 -9.45 -3.32 -28.65
N ASP A 686 -9.34 -2.23 -27.90
CA ASP A 686 -10.46 -1.34 -27.55
C ASP A 686 -10.11 0.16 -27.53
N ILE A 687 -11.14 1.00 -27.75
CA ILE A 687 -11.06 2.46 -27.61
C ILE A 687 -12.27 2.95 -26.81
N MET A 688 -12.07 3.27 -25.52
CA MET A 688 -13.10 3.98 -24.73
C MET A 688 -13.24 5.43 -25.22
N SER A 689 -14.42 5.77 -25.75
CA SER A 689 -14.76 7.13 -26.16
C SER A 689 -15.31 7.96 -24.99
N TRP A 690 -14.65 9.07 -24.66
CA TRP A 690 -15.18 10.04 -23.68
C TRP A 690 -16.33 10.89 -24.26
N PRO A 691 -17.36 11.26 -23.47
CA PRO A 691 -18.46 12.13 -23.93
C PRO A 691 -18.00 13.56 -24.22
N ARG A 692 -18.57 14.21 -25.24
CA ARG A 692 -18.14 15.55 -25.69
C ARG A 692 -18.68 16.70 -24.84
N ASP A 693 -19.73 16.46 -24.06
CA ASP A 693 -20.53 17.52 -23.40
C ASP A 693 -19.90 18.11 -22.13
N ALA A 694 -18.80 17.52 -21.64
CA ALA A 694 -17.99 18.13 -20.58
C ALA A 694 -17.31 19.43 -21.07
N MET A 695 -16.80 19.43 -22.31
CA MET A 695 -15.92 20.47 -22.86
C MET A 695 -16.62 21.82 -23.14
N MET A 696 -17.96 21.86 -23.10
CA MET A 696 -18.73 23.09 -23.31
C MET A 696 -18.95 23.90 -22.02
N ARG A 697 -19.02 23.25 -20.84
CA ARG A 697 -19.34 23.96 -19.59
C ARG A 697 -18.18 24.82 -19.07
N GLU A 698 -16.93 24.37 -19.22
CA GLU A 698 -15.75 25.17 -18.82
C GLU A 698 -15.63 26.51 -19.57
N ARG A 699 -16.11 26.58 -20.83
CA ARG A 699 -15.99 27.79 -21.66
C ARG A 699 -16.78 28.98 -21.10
N HIS A 700 -17.93 28.74 -20.46
CA HIS A 700 -18.73 29.83 -19.89
C HIS A 700 -18.14 30.39 -18.60
N SER A 701 -17.56 29.54 -17.74
CA SER A 701 -16.87 29.98 -16.52
C SER A 701 -15.62 30.82 -16.83
N PHE A 702 -14.92 30.53 -17.94
CA PHE A 702 -13.68 31.21 -18.30
C PHE A 702 -13.86 32.70 -18.61
N LEU A 703 -14.98 33.09 -19.23
CA LEU A 703 -15.27 34.48 -19.62
C LEU A 703 -15.50 35.40 -18.42
N VAL A 704 -16.11 34.89 -17.34
CA VAL A 704 -16.42 35.66 -16.12
C VAL A 704 -15.17 35.90 -15.28
N ALA A 705 -14.20 34.98 -15.30
CA ALA A 705 -12.94 35.15 -14.57
C ALA A 705 -12.01 36.22 -15.20
N THR A 706 -12.12 36.46 -16.51
CA THR A 706 -11.24 37.39 -17.24
C THR A 706 -11.55 38.88 -17.05
N SER A 707 -12.75 39.27 -16.61
CA SER A 707 -13.08 40.69 -16.36
C SER A 707 -12.43 41.22 -15.07
N TYR A 708 -12.55 40.47 -13.96
CA TYR A 708 -12.04 40.88 -12.65
C TYR A 708 -10.52 41.07 -12.60
N TYR A 709 -9.75 40.39 -13.45
CA TYR A 709 -8.27 40.45 -13.42
C TYR A 709 -7.65 41.67 -14.12
N VAL A 710 -8.47 42.57 -14.70
CA VAL A 710 -7.99 43.74 -15.46
C VAL A 710 -7.96 45.02 -14.61
N GLU A 711 -8.94 45.23 -13.72
CA GLU A 711 -9.09 46.52 -13.01
C GLU A 711 -8.04 46.75 -11.90
N GLU A 712 -7.66 45.70 -11.14
CA GLU A 712 -6.74 45.82 -10.00
C GLU A 712 -5.34 46.36 -10.37
N ARG A 713 -4.88 46.18 -11.61
CA ARG A 713 -3.54 46.60 -12.03
C ARG A 713 -3.41 48.07 -12.40
N THR A 714 -4.50 48.84 -12.39
CA THR A 714 -4.49 50.27 -12.74
C THR A 714 -4.25 51.21 -11.55
N CYS A 715 -4.35 50.72 -10.30
CA CYS A 715 -4.28 51.57 -9.09
C CYS A 715 -2.92 51.57 -8.37
N ALA A 716 -1.98 50.69 -8.74
CA ALA A 716 -0.77 50.40 -7.97
C ALA A 716 0.49 51.22 -8.38
N SER A 717 0.35 52.35 -9.06
CA SER A 717 1.50 53.10 -9.60
C SER A 717 1.38 54.63 -9.56
N ARG A 718 0.93 55.19 -8.43
CA ARG A 718 1.15 56.61 -8.06
C ARG A 718 1.40 56.73 -6.56
N GLY A 719 2.55 57.29 -6.18
CA GLY A 719 2.97 57.52 -4.80
C GLY A 719 4.40 58.05 -4.78
N HIS A 720 4.54 59.38 -4.76
CA HIS A 720 5.83 60.08 -4.64
C HIS A 720 6.22 60.30 -3.17
N GLU A 721 7.44 60.77 -2.93
CA GLU A 721 7.95 61.07 -1.59
C GLU A 721 7.11 62.12 -0.84
N PHE A 722 7.16 62.09 0.50
CA PHE A 722 7.59 63.24 1.31
C PHE A 722 8.09 62.76 2.69
N ASN A 723 9.00 63.53 3.31
CA ASN A 723 9.73 63.15 4.52
C ASN A 723 8.94 63.40 5.82
N VAL A 724 9.20 62.59 6.86
CA VAL A 724 10.12 62.91 7.99
C VAL A 724 10.59 61.61 8.62
#